data_AF-A0A2U9CMI1-F1
#
_entry.id   AF-A0A2U9CMI1-F1
#
_cell.length_a   1.000
_cell.length_b   1.000
_cell.length_c   1.000
_cell.angle_alpha   90.00
_cell.angle_beta   90.00
_cell.angle_gamma   90.00
#
_symmetry.space_group_name_H-M   'P 1'
#
loop_
_entity.id
_entity.type
_entity.pdbx_description
1 polymer ?
#
loop_
_entity_poly.entity_id
_entity_poly.type
_entity_poly.pdbx_seq_one_letter_code
_entity_poly.pdbx_strand_id
1 'polypeptide(L)'
;MEEFRRTYLRLCKEGGVAPQESVVAQLQENRAAHSSRLDLSGKSLSVDTCSVLARSFQTDTIFTEVWLSDCMLSEEGAKVLLTGLFGNTTVKILDLKGNNLRSGGAEVLGKLLARNQSLRRLVLEWNALGVWDEAFSLFCEGLASNSMLTQLDLSNNQINQHGASELALALKHNTTLEVLDLRWNNIGLLGGRTLLEAFQKSKCVVQLKLAGNNIPSDTLKALEQTAGHNSDRQHTLRESHRKTQVLCKEIQTLKDKKSNQYLSLMETIDRQQGEIGRSNRSTSIQIGQLQEALNERKSAVNSLTAKLQMTEAALALSEQKNHNMKELLTRVKAEKEEQREQQSKERKKEQEDCVQRESKLLREIQNLSETNMQLRNKVEEMERRSKSQQNQIFELKQELTNSTAELKLRLSQTEDRLETEKRRSKQALEDMDSLRQKEVEHVNRNLEVSERALQERIFKLEGQRIQLEEELSKAKAVCVTERAQAEEELGRVRAQVRLEEQERVSALEEKLRSVRSSLQEVQLHCSQQKQTISELQAKTSQQSIEMDGLRRRIEELQQELSGKDQEKVAEVSRVRVELQEQIGHLQAERTAQGGLKEKICALEREIKVLSSNHREALLDKESEMSSMLEKLRLKEAEIQRMRADEANRASYLQNAILTYVQGSPLGHYSSPKK
;
A
#
# COMPACT_ATOMS: atom_id res chain seq x y z
N MET A 1 -23.15 41.65 3.80
CA MET A 1 -22.65 41.21 2.47
C MET A 1 -21.87 42.30 1.74
N GLU A 2 -22.45 43.49 1.49
CA GLU A 2 -21.69 44.60 0.89
C GLU A 2 -20.50 45.05 1.74
N GLU A 3 -20.62 45.01 3.06
CA GLU A 3 -19.55 45.36 3.98
C GLU A 3 -18.36 44.40 3.86
N PHE A 4 -18.60 43.07 3.82
CA PHE A 4 -17.56 42.09 3.57
C PHE A 4 -16.88 42.29 2.21
N ARG A 5 -17.65 42.53 1.14
CA ARG A 5 -17.09 42.82 -0.19
C ARG A 5 -16.24 44.10 -0.19
N ARG A 6 -16.70 45.17 0.46
CA ARG A 6 -15.93 46.42 0.59
C ARG A 6 -14.64 46.19 1.38
N THR A 7 -14.70 45.42 2.46
CA THR A 7 -13.52 45.05 3.26
C THR A 7 -12.55 44.19 2.46
N TYR A 8 -13.04 43.18 1.74
CA TYR A 8 -12.22 42.35 0.85
C TYR A 8 -11.53 43.19 -0.24
N LEU A 9 -12.27 44.02 -0.98
CA LEU A 9 -11.69 44.88 -2.02
C LEU A 9 -10.70 45.91 -1.47
N ARG A 10 -10.97 46.45 -0.27
CA ARG A 10 -10.04 47.35 0.43
C ARG A 10 -8.76 46.62 0.81
N LEU A 11 -8.86 45.42 1.39
CA LEU A 11 -7.70 44.62 1.78
C LEU A 11 -6.90 44.12 0.56
N CYS A 12 -7.55 43.84 -0.57
CA CYS A 12 -6.87 43.57 -1.84
C CYS A 12 -6.03 44.77 -2.29
N LYS A 13 -6.60 45.99 -2.22
CA LYS A 13 -5.87 47.23 -2.56
C LYS A 13 -4.71 47.51 -1.62
N GLU A 14 -4.91 47.35 -0.30
CA GLU A 14 -3.87 47.54 0.72
C GLU A 14 -2.74 46.52 0.60
N GLY A 15 -3.06 45.28 0.20
CA GLY A 15 -2.08 44.21 0.00
C GLY A 15 -1.40 44.22 -1.37
N GLY A 16 -1.80 45.10 -2.30
CA GLY A 16 -1.28 45.10 -3.68
C GLY A 16 -1.70 43.87 -4.51
N VAL A 17 -2.76 43.17 -4.10
CA VAL A 17 -3.22 41.92 -4.71
C VAL A 17 -4.41 42.22 -5.62
N ALA A 18 -4.37 41.74 -6.87
CA ALA A 18 -5.52 41.84 -7.77
C ALA A 18 -6.69 41.01 -7.20
N PRO A 19 -7.88 41.61 -6.98
CA PRO A 19 -9.01 40.88 -6.42
C PRO A 19 -9.44 39.77 -7.37
N GLN A 20 -9.49 38.54 -6.87
CA GLN A 20 -9.79 37.39 -7.71
C GLN A 20 -11.25 37.44 -8.18
N GLU A 21 -11.46 37.34 -9.49
CA GLU A 21 -12.78 37.53 -10.12
C GLU A 21 -13.80 36.49 -9.62
N SER A 22 -13.37 35.26 -9.34
CA SER A 22 -14.20 34.20 -8.78
C SER A 22 -14.81 34.57 -7.42
N VAL A 23 -14.02 35.16 -6.52
CA VAL A 23 -14.47 35.59 -5.18
C VAL A 23 -15.43 36.77 -5.30
N VAL A 24 -15.09 37.73 -6.18
CA VAL A 24 -15.93 38.92 -6.39
C VAL A 24 -17.26 38.57 -7.05
N ALA A 25 -17.27 37.63 -8.00
CA ALA A 25 -18.48 37.12 -8.64
C ALA A 25 -19.40 36.43 -7.63
N GLN A 26 -18.86 35.56 -6.78
CA GLN A 26 -19.66 34.88 -5.74
C GLN A 26 -20.27 35.86 -4.74
N LEU A 27 -19.51 36.87 -4.33
CA LEU A 27 -20.00 37.91 -3.41
C LEU A 27 -21.10 38.79 -4.05
N GLN A 28 -21.15 38.88 -5.38
CA GLN A 28 -22.23 39.55 -6.11
C GLN A 28 -23.45 38.65 -6.29
N GLU A 29 -23.26 37.37 -6.58
CA GLU A 29 -24.35 36.39 -6.76
C GLU A 29 -25.11 36.15 -5.45
N ASN A 30 -24.39 35.99 -4.34
CA ASN A 30 -25.00 35.85 -3.01
C ASN A 30 -25.78 37.10 -2.53
N ARG A 31 -25.59 38.26 -3.19
CA ARG A 31 -26.40 39.47 -2.93
C ARG A 31 -27.87 39.23 -3.32
N ALA A 32 -28.13 38.43 -4.35
CA ALA A 32 -29.49 38.08 -4.77
C ALA A 32 -30.14 37.04 -3.84
N ALA A 33 -29.34 36.13 -3.28
CA ALA A 33 -29.82 34.97 -2.54
C ALA A 33 -30.01 35.18 -1.02
N HIS A 34 -29.59 36.32 -0.44
CA HIS A 34 -29.57 36.55 1.02
C HIS A 34 -28.89 35.43 1.83
N SER A 35 -27.99 34.68 1.19
CA SER A 35 -27.38 33.49 1.77
C SER A 35 -26.22 33.88 2.69
N SER A 36 -26.19 33.32 3.90
CA SER A 36 -25.05 33.42 4.84
C SER A 36 -23.95 32.39 4.54
N ARG A 37 -23.96 31.81 3.32
CA ARG A 37 -22.98 30.86 2.83
C ARG A 37 -22.07 31.49 1.78
N LEU A 38 -20.77 31.39 1.98
CA LEU A 38 -19.76 31.70 0.97
C LEU A 38 -19.30 30.40 0.32
N ASP A 39 -19.61 30.21 -0.96
CA ASP A 39 -19.22 29.02 -1.71
C ASP A 39 -18.19 29.36 -2.77
N LEU A 40 -16.96 28.88 -2.56
CA LEU A 40 -15.85 29.04 -3.49
C LEU A 40 -15.39 27.69 -4.05
N SER A 41 -16.23 26.65 -3.94
CA SER A 41 -15.87 25.29 -4.34
C SER A 41 -15.43 25.20 -5.82
N GLY A 42 -14.39 24.41 -6.08
CA GLY A 42 -13.80 24.23 -7.40
C GLY A 42 -13.05 25.45 -7.95
N LYS A 43 -12.85 26.51 -7.16
CA LYS A 43 -12.07 27.69 -7.57
C LYS A 43 -10.65 27.59 -7.00
N SER A 44 -9.65 27.63 -7.87
CA SER A 44 -8.24 27.68 -7.43
C SER A 44 -7.96 29.00 -6.71
N LEU A 45 -7.66 28.96 -5.41
CA LEU A 45 -7.36 30.17 -4.62
C LEU A 45 -5.85 30.36 -4.50
N SER A 46 -5.37 31.56 -4.82
CA SER A 46 -3.95 31.91 -4.62
C SER A 46 -3.63 32.17 -3.15
N VAL A 47 -2.36 32.03 -2.75
CA VAL A 47 -1.91 32.30 -1.37
C VAL A 47 -2.23 33.74 -0.95
N ASP A 48 -2.09 34.68 -1.86
CA ASP A 48 -2.41 36.09 -1.63
C ASP A 48 -3.91 36.28 -1.39
N THR A 49 -4.75 35.60 -2.17
CA THR A 49 -6.21 35.61 -1.98
C THR A 49 -6.59 35.00 -0.64
N CYS A 50 -5.99 33.88 -0.26
CA CYS A 50 -6.17 33.25 1.06
C CYS A 50 -5.76 34.20 2.19
N SER A 51 -4.69 34.97 2.02
CA SER A 51 -4.23 35.96 3.00
C SER A 51 -5.22 37.10 3.20
N VAL A 52 -5.79 37.60 2.11
CA VAL A 52 -6.83 38.62 2.16
C VAL A 52 -8.13 38.07 2.77
N LEU A 53 -8.53 36.85 2.39
CA LEU A 53 -9.70 36.17 2.95
C LEU A 53 -9.54 35.90 4.45
N ALA A 54 -8.36 35.48 4.91
CA ALA A 54 -8.07 35.26 6.32
C ALA A 54 -8.35 36.51 7.16
N ARG A 55 -7.83 37.66 6.73
CA ARG A 55 -8.05 38.96 7.39
C ARG A 55 -9.52 39.39 7.32
N SER A 56 -10.18 39.11 6.20
CA SER A 56 -11.60 39.42 6.03
C SER A 56 -12.47 38.61 7.00
N PHE A 57 -12.23 37.29 7.10
CA PHE A 57 -12.96 36.40 8.00
C PHE A 57 -12.74 36.73 9.48
N GLN A 58 -11.59 37.26 9.87
CA GLN A 58 -11.34 37.62 11.26
C GLN A 58 -12.32 38.68 11.79
N THR A 59 -12.76 39.59 10.91
CA THR A 59 -13.74 40.65 11.22
C THR A 59 -15.16 40.32 10.76
N ASP A 60 -15.35 39.17 10.13
CA ASP A 60 -16.62 38.84 9.50
C ASP A 60 -17.67 38.40 10.51
N THR A 61 -18.84 39.02 10.40
CA THR A 61 -20.01 38.71 11.23
C THR A 61 -21.15 38.08 10.42
N ILE A 62 -20.96 37.88 9.12
CA ILE A 62 -22.05 37.59 8.18
C ILE A 62 -22.07 36.11 7.76
N PHE A 63 -20.92 35.52 7.43
CA PHE A 63 -20.88 34.17 6.89
C PHE A 63 -20.89 33.12 8.00
N THR A 64 -21.93 32.29 8.00
CA THR A 64 -22.06 31.14 8.89
C THR A 64 -21.54 29.87 8.25
N GLU A 65 -21.45 29.82 6.92
CA GLU A 65 -21.00 28.66 6.16
C GLU A 65 -19.94 29.07 5.14
N VAL A 66 -18.80 28.40 5.14
CA VAL A 66 -17.70 28.66 4.22
C VAL A 66 -17.32 27.36 3.53
N TRP A 67 -17.54 27.30 2.22
CA TRP A 67 -17.28 26.11 1.41
C TRP A 67 -16.10 26.38 0.48
N LEU A 68 -15.04 25.61 0.68
CA LEU A 68 -13.75 25.73 0.00
C LEU A 68 -13.34 24.37 -0.56
N SER A 69 -14.30 23.54 -0.99
CA SER A 69 -14.03 22.22 -1.53
C SER A 69 -13.26 22.32 -2.85
N ASP A 70 -12.28 21.46 -3.08
CA ASP A 70 -11.49 21.36 -4.32
C ASP A 70 -10.89 22.70 -4.79
N CYS A 71 -10.44 23.53 -3.84
CA CYS A 71 -9.88 24.87 -4.12
C CYS A 71 -8.35 24.87 -4.36
N MET A 72 -7.71 23.69 -4.36
CA MET A 72 -6.26 23.52 -4.46
C MET A 72 -5.48 24.44 -3.52
N LEU A 73 -5.94 24.57 -2.26
CA LEU A 73 -5.26 25.37 -1.26
C LEU A 73 -3.84 24.82 -1.04
N SER A 74 -2.82 25.60 -1.37
CA SER A 74 -1.44 25.25 -0.99
C SER A 74 -1.33 25.19 0.54
N GLU A 75 -0.33 24.48 1.05
CA GLU A 75 -0.12 24.31 2.50
C GLU A 75 -0.03 25.67 3.23
N GLU A 76 0.72 26.62 2.66
CA GLU A 76 0.80 27.99 3.20
C GLU A 76 -0.51 28.77 3.04
N GLY A 77 -1.20 28.63 1.91
CA GLY A 77 -2.49 29.26 1.69
C GLY A 77 -3.55 28.79 2.69
N ALA A 78 -3.62 27.48 2.94
CA ALA A 78 -4.51 26.88 3.92
C ALA A 78 -4.15 27.32 5.34
N LYS A 79 -2.86 27.31 5.70
CA LYS A 79 -2.38 27.77 7.00
C LYS A 79 -2.81 29.20 7.28
N VAL A 80 -2.56 30.13 6.36
CA VAL A 80 -2.95 31.53 6.54
C VAL A 80 -4.48 31.66 6.65
N LEU A 81 -5.23 30.99 5.76
CA LEU A 81 -6.70 31.03 5.77
C LEU A 81 -7.29 30.55 7.11
N LEU A 82 -6.83 29.40 7.60
CA LEU A 82 -7.28 28.79 8.85
C LEU A 82 -6.88 29.63 10.06
N THR A 83 -5.70 30.27 10.05
CA THR A 83 -5.30 31.18 11.15
C THR A 83 -6.22 32.39 11.27
N GLY A 84 -6.76 32.90 10.16
CA GLY A 84 -7.77 33.95 10.17
C GLY A 84 -9.08 33.55 10.87
N LEU A 85 -9.38 32.24 10.89
CA LEU A 85 -10.58 31.68 11.52
C LEU A 85 -10.40 31.40 13.03
N PHE A 86 -9.19 31.55 13.60
CA PHE A 86 -8.95 31.30 15.03
C PHE A 86 -9.84 32.16 15.94
N GLY A 87 -10.02 33.43 15.58
CA GLY A 87 -10.84 34.38 16.34
C GLY A 87 -12.25 34.57 15.79
N ASN A 88 -12.61 33.90 14.69
CA ASN A 88 -13.93 34.06 14.09
C ASN A 88 -15.00 33.38 14.94
N THR A 89 -16.06 34.11 15.29
CA THR A 89 -17.14 33.62 16.15
C THR A 89 -18.43 33.29 15.38
N THR A 90 -18.44 33.45 14.06
CA THR A 90 -19.64 33.42 13.22
C THR A 90 -19.74 32.18 12.33
N VAL A 91 -18.62 31.70 11.80
CA VAL A 91 -18.55 30.51 10.95
C VAL A 91 -18.86 29.26 11.78
N LYS A 92 -19.91 28.55 11.38
CA LYS A 92 -20.38 27.30 11.99
C LYS A 92 -20.08 26.08 11.13
N ILE A 93 -20.03 26.24 9.81
CA ILE A 93 -19.77 25.16 8.86
C ILE A 93 -18.56 25.53 8.00
N LEU A 94 -17.55 24.67 8.00
CA LEU A 94 -16.35 24.81 7.19
C LEU A 94 -16.16 23.54 6.36
N ASP A 95 -16.21 23.69 5.04
CA ASP A 95 -15.91 22.61 4.09
C ASP A 95 -14.56 22.87 3.42
N LEU A 96 -13.63 21.94 3.63
CA LEU A 96 -12.27 21.97 3.08
C LEU A 96 -11.98 20.69 2.30
N LYS A 97 -13.01 20.01 1.79
CA LYS A 97 -12.84 18.77 1.04
C LYS A 97 -11.85 18.92 -0.12
N GLY A 98 -10.99 17.92 -0.36
CA GLY A 98 -10.17 17.83 -1.57
C GLY A 98 -9.08 18.90 -1.71
N ASN A 99 -8.62 19.49 -0.60
CA ASN A 99 -7.53 20.49 -0.61
C ASN A 99 -6.15 19.90 -0.36
N ASN A 100 -6.02 18.60 -0.08
CA ASN A 100 -4.73 17.93 0.15
C ASN A 100 -3.86 18.71 1.18
N LEU A 101 -4.48 19.01 2.32
CA LEU A 101 -3.91 19.81 3.41
C LEU A 101 -2.65 19.20 4.06
N ARG A 102 -2.50 17.87 4.05
CA ARG A 102 -1.31 17.14 4.54
C ARG A 102 -0.96 17.49 6.00
N SER A 103 0.30 17.33 6.39
CA SER A 103 0.80 17.57 7.75
C SER A 103 0.62 19.02 8.22
N GLY A 104 1.05 20.02 7.44
CA GLY A 104 0.95 21.42 7.87
C GLY A 104 -0.48 21.89 8.08
N GLY A 105 -1.42 21.40 7.26
CA GLY A 105 -2.84 21.66 7.48
C GLY A 105 -3.40 20.94 8.71
N ALA A 106 -2.99 19.71 9.01
CA ALA A 106 -3.41 18.99 10.21
C ALA A 106 -3.01 19.74 11.50
N GLU A 107 -1.78 20.24 11.59
CA GLU A 107 -1.31 21.02 12.74
C GLU A 107 -2.12 22.31 12.95
N VAL A 108 -2.40 23.03 11.86
CA VAL A 108 -3.13 24.30 11.92
C VAL A 108 -4.60 24.04 12.24
N LEU A 109 -5.19 22.96 11.72
CA LEU A 109 -6.54 22.54 12.09
C LEU A 109 -6.63 22.13 13.58
N GLY A 110 -5.63 21.46 14.13
CA GLY A 110 -5.56 21.19 15.57
C GLY A 110 -5.58 22.47 16.40
N LYS A 111 -4.76 23.46 16.02
CA LYS A 111 -4.74 24.78 16.65
C LYS A 111 -6.06 25.55 16.46
N LEU A 112 -6.69 25.43 15.31
CA LEU A 112 -8.00 26.00 15.02
C LEU A 112 -9.05 25.40 15.96
N LEU A 113 -9.12 24.07 16.06
CA LEU A 113 -10.08 23.38 16.93
C LEU A 113 -9.85 23.70 18.41
N ALA A 114 -8.61 23.84 18.86
CA ALA A 114 -8.32 24.21 20.25
C ALA A 114 -8.81 25.62 20.61
N ARG A 115 -8.80 26.57 19.66
CA ARG A 115 -9.14 27.98 19.92
C ARG A 115 -10.55 28.38 19.50
N ASN A 116 -11.03 27.83 18.39
CA ASN A 116 -12.30 28.22 17.80
C ASN A 116 -13.47 27.56 18.56
N GLN A 117 -14.40 28.41 19.01
CA GLN A 117 -15.58 28.00 19.78
C GLN A 117 -16.90 28.22 19.02
N SER A 118 -16.83 28.48 17.70
CA SER A 118 -18.01 28.73 16.86
C SER A 118 -18.31 27.57 15.93
N LEU A 119 -17.28 26.87 15.44
CA LEU A 119 -17.41 25.80 14.47
C LEU A 119 -18.23 24.62 15.02
N ARG A 120 -19.22 24.19 14.25
CA ARG A 120 -20.14 23.07 14.56
C ARG A 120 -19.94 21.90 13.63
N ARG A 121 -19.62 22.15 12.37
CA ARG A 121 -19.39 21.14 11.34
C ARG A 121 -18.11 21.42 10.56
N LEU A 122 -17.26 20.41 10.47
CA LEU A 122 -16.00 20.46 9.74
C LEU A 122 -15.92 19.30 8.76
N VAL A 123 -15.79 19.61 7.47
CA VAL A 123 -15.65 18.60 6.40
C VAL A 123 -14.22 18.62 5.88
N LEU A 124 -13.51 17.50 6.07
CA LEU A 124 -12.11 17.34 5.72
C LEU A 124 -11.89 16.15 4.79
N GLU A 125 -12.90 15.71 4.06
CA GLU A 125 -12.76 14.58 3.13
C GLU A 125 -11.61 14.81 2.12
N TRP A 126 -10.81 13.78 1.82
CA TRP A 126 -9.71 13.86 0.82
C TRP A 126 -8.61 14.90 1.15
N ASN A 127 -8.11 14.92 2.40
CA ASN A 127 -7.04 15.84 2.82
C ASN A 127 -5.73 15.19 3.27
N ALA A 128 -5.65 13.85 3.28
CA ALA A 128 -4.45 13.08 3.65
C ALA A 128 -3.85 13.48 5.01
N LEU A 129 -4.70 13.82 5.99
CA LEU A 129 -4.26 14.27 7.32
C LEU A 129 -3.59 13.15 8.13
N GLY A 130 -3.99 11.88 7.90
CA GLY A 130 -3.55 10.72 8.68
C GLY A 130 -2.25 10.06 8.20
N VAL A 131 -1.58 10.63 7.19
CA VAL A 131 -0.30 10.11 6.66
C VAL A 131 0.86 10.38 7.62
N TRP A 132 0.80 11.47 8.39
CA TRP A 132 1.82 11.88 9.35
C TRP A 132 1.26 11.80 10.78
N ASP A 133 1.73 10.80 11.54
CA ASP A 133 1.19 10.50 12.87
C ASP A 133 1.34 11.67 13.86
N GLU A 134 2.47 12.36 13.86
CA GLU A 134 2.73 13.51 14.76
C GLU A 134 1.78 14.68 14.49
N ALA A 135 1.62 15.06 13.22
CA ALA A 135 0.74 16.15 12.83
C ALA A 135 -0.74 15.80 13.09
N PHE A 136 -1.11 14.53 12.90
CA PHE A 136 -2.46 14.06 13.21
C PHE A 136 -2.75 13.97 14.72
N SER A 137 -1.74 13.66 15.55
CA SER A 137 -1.87 13.70 17.01
C SER A 137 -2.18 15.12 17.50
N LEU A 138 -1.51 16.16 16.96
CA LEU A 138 -1.84 17.56 17.24
C LEU A 138 -3.26 17.95 16.84
N PHE A 139 -3.77 17.40 15.72
CA PHE A 139 -5.17 17.54 15.34
C PHE A 139 -6.11 16.91 16.38
N CYS A 140 -5.76 15.70 16.86
CA CYS A 140 -6.53 14.99 17.89
C CYS A 140 -6.53 15.72 19.24
N GLU A 141 -5.40 16.30 19.67
CA GLU A 141 -5.34 17.14 20.87
C GLU A 141 -6.25 18.37 20.77
N GLY A 142 -6.27 19.02 19.60
CA GLY A 142 -7.20 20.11 19.30
C GLY A 142 -8.66 19.66 19.37
N LEU A 143 -8.97 18.48 18.83
CA LEU A 143 -10.31 17.89 18.92
C LEU A 143 -10.71 17.54 20.36
N ALA A 144 -9.78 17.03 21.17
CA ALA A 144 -10.02 16.67 22.56
C ALA A 144 -10.42 17.87 23.43
N SER A 145 -9.83 19.04 23.16
CA SER A 145 -10.09 20.30 23.86
C SER A 145 -11.30 21.08 23.31
N ASN A 146 -11.77 20.76 22.11
CA ASN A 146 -12.91 21.43 21.50
C ASN A 146 -14.23 20.97 22.14
N SER A 147 -15.09 21.94 22.52
CA SER A 147 -16.38 21.71 23.18
C SER A 147 -17.57 22.18 22.35
N MET A 148 -17.40 22.38 21.05
CA MET A 148 -18.41 22.98 20.17
C MET A 148 -18.65 22.21 18.88
N LEU A 149 -17.66 21.45 18.39
CA LEU A 149 -17.76 20.68 17.16
C LEU A 149 -18.68 19.48 17.36
N THR A 150 -19.75 19.44 16.56
CA THR A 150 -20.77 18.39 16.60
C THR A 150 -20.67 17.38 15.46
N GLN A 151 -20.12 17.81 14.31
CA GLN A 151 -20.02 16.98 13.11
C GLN A 151 -18.62 17.10 12.51
N LEU A 152 -17.96 15.97 12.32
CA LEU A 152 -16.63 15.88 11.75
C LEU A 152 -16.59 14.82 10.66
N ASP A 153 -16.19 15.22 9.46
CA ASP A 153 -15.95 14.31 8.35
C ASP A 153 -14.45 14.18 8.08
N LEU A 154 -13.90 13.00 8.37
CA LEU A 154 -12.52 12.59 8.14
C LEU A 154 -12.44 11.44 7.13
N SER A 155 -13.44 11.29 6.26
CA SER A 155 -13.40 10.24 5.24
C SER A 155 -12.27 10.45 4.23
N ASN A 156 -11.67 9.37 3.70
CA ASN A 156 -10.54 9.44 2.75
C ASN A 156 -9.36 10.30 3.25
N ASN A 157 -8.96 10.18 4.52
CA ASN A 157 -7.83 10.92 5.09
C ASN A 157 -6.57 10.07 5.33
N GLN A 158 -6.57 8.81 4.89
CA GLN A 158 -5.46 7.86 5.06
C GLN A 158 -5.08 7.64 6.53
N ILE A 159 -6.06 7.71 7.45
CA ILE A 159 -5.85 7.47 8.88
C ILE A 159 -5.48 6.00 9.10
N ASN A 160 -4.29 5.77 9.66
CA ASN A 160 -3.77 4.43 9.98
C ASN A 160 -4.23 3.94 11.38
N GLN A 161 -3.71 2.79 11.82
CA GLN A 161 -4.04 2.21 13.13
C GLN A 161 -3.57 3.08 14.32
N HIS A 162 -2.45 3.79 14.17
CA HIS A 162 -1.92 4.69 15.19
C HIS A 162 -2.79 5.95 15.30
N GLY A 163 -3.08 6.62 14.17
CA GLY A 163 -3.99 7.76 14.12
C GLY A 163 -5.38 7.43 14.65
N ALA A 164 -5.90 6.22 14.43
CA ALA A 164 -7.15 5.78 15.03
C ALA A 164 -7.10 5.70 16.57
N SER A 165 -5.94 5.34 17.13
CA SER A 165 -5.73 5.27 18.58
C SER A 165 -5.63 6.67 19.20
N GLU A 166 -4.97 7.61 18.53
CA GLU A 166 -4.96 9.03 18.91
C GLU A 166 -6.37 9.64 18.86
N LEU A 167 -7.12 9.34 17.80
CA LEU A 167 -8.51 9.78 17.68
C LEU A 167 -9.38 9.17 18.79
N ALA A 168 -9.17 7.90 19.13
CA ALA A 168 -9.85 7.25 20.25
C ALA A 168 -9.55 7.94 21.60
N LEU A 169 -8.32 8.40 21.82
CA LEU A 169 -7.96 9.20 23.00
C LEU A 169 -8.68 10.54 23.01
N ALA A 170 -8.71 11.25 21.87
CA ALA A 170 -9.42 12.52 21.76
C ALA A 170 -10.93 12.39 22.03
N LEU A 171 -11.56 11.34 21.50
CA LEU A 171 -12.99 11.07 21.69
C LEU A 171 -13.37 10.72 23.14
N LYS A 172 -12.44 10.21 23.96
CA LYS A 172 -12.69 9.99 25.39
C LYS A 172 -12.88 11.30 26.15
N HIS A 173 -12.23 12.37 25.70
CA HIS A 173 -12.28 13.69 26.33
C HIS A 173 -13.31 14.62 25.68
N ASN A 174 -13.55 14.46 24.37
CA ASN A 174 -14.55 15.26 23.67
C ASN A 174 -15.97 14.88 24.12
N THR A 175 -16.75 15.88 24.52
CA THR A 175 -18.12 15.70 25.03
C THR A 175 -19.20 16.26 24.11
N THR A 176 -18.85 16.70 22.90
CA THR A 176 -19.78 17.44 22.02
C THR A 176 -19.91 16.86 20.62
N LEU A 177 -18.95 16.05 20.17
CA LEU A 177 -19.01 15.42 18.86
C LEU A 177 -20.14 14.38 18.82
N GLU A 178 -21.11 14.58 17.92
CA GLU A 178 -22.27 13.71 17.73
C GLU A 178 -22.11 12.82 16.49
N VAL A 179 -21.53 13.36 15.41
CA VAL A 179 -21.38 12.67 14.12
C VAL A 179 -19.91 12.64 13.72
N LEU A 180 -19.39 11.44 13.50
CA LEU A 180 -18.03 11.22 13.03
C LEU A 180 -18.04 10.31 11.79
N ASP A 181 -17.54 10.83 10.68
CA ASP A 181 -17.34 10.07 9.46
C ASP A 181 -15.87 9.71 9.28
N LEU A 182 -15.58 8.42 9.25
CA LEU A 182 -14.24 7.86 9.08
C LEU A 182 -14.17 6.92 7.87
N ARG A 183 -15.13 6.98 6.94
CA ARG A 183 -15.17 6.06 5.80
C ARG A 183 -13.88 6.12 4.97
N TRP A 184 -13.50 4.99 4.39
CA TRP A 184 -12.36 4.89 3.48
C TRP A 184 -11.03 5.37 4.08
N ASN A 185 -10.71 4.90 5.31
CA ASN A 185 -9.38 5.04 5.92
C ASN A 185 -8.74 3.65 6.13
N ASN A 186 -7.55 3.59 6.74
CA ASN A 186 -6.81 2.34 6.99
C ASN A 186 -6.70 2.03 8.49
N ILE A 187 -7.83 2.13 9.21
CA ILE A 187 -7.92 1.98 10.67
C ILE A 187 -7.51 0.58 11.15
N GLY A 188 -7.88 -0.47 10.38
CA GLY A 188 -7.56 -1.86 10.69
C GLY A 188 -8.20 -2.40 11.98
N LEU A 189 -7.85 -3.64 12.33
CA LEU A 189 -8.40 -4.35 13.50
C LEU A 189 -8.08 -3.65 14.83
N LEU A 190 -6.80 -3.29 15.05
CA LEU A 190 -6.33 -2.68 16.29
C LEU A 190 -6.98 -1.31 16.52
N GLY A 191 -7.00 -0.45 15.49
CA GLY A 191 -7.67 0.84 15.54
C GLY A 191 -9.19 0.72 15.74
N GLY A 192 -9.82 -0.30 15.16
CA GLY A 192 -11.25 -0.57 15.37
C GLY A 192 -11.57 -0.94 16.83
N ARG A 193 -10.69 -1.68 17.51
CA ARG A 193 -10.83 -2.03 18.93
C ARG A 193 -10.63 -0.83 19.85
N THR A 194 -9.60 -0.02 19.60
CA THR A 194 -9.35 1.19 20.41
C THR A 194 -10.47 2.20 20.26
N LEU A 195 -11.02 2.37 19.05
CA LEU A 195 -12.24 3.14 18.83
C LEU A 195 -13.43 2.55 19.61
N LEU A 196 -13.66 1.24 19.57
CA LEU A 196 -14.75 0.62 20.34
C LEU A 196 -14.65 0.92 21.85
N GLU A 197 -13.46 0.79 22.44
CA GLU A 197 -13.24 1.12 23.85
C GLU A 197 -13.46 2.60 24.17
N ALA A 198 -13.02 3.50 23.27
CA ALA A 198 -13.27 4.92 23.41
C ALA A 198 -14.77 5.24 23.31
N PHE A 199 -15.47 4.61 22.36
CA PHE A 199 -16.90 4.81 22.14
C PHE A 199 -17.76 4.35 23.32
N GLN A 200 -17.38 3.26 23.99
CA GLN A 200 -18.06 2.81 25.20
C GLN A 200 -17.91 3.81 26.37
N LYS A 201 -16.79 4.54 26.42
CA LYS A 201 -16.57 5.59 27.43
C LYS A 201 -17.20 6.91 27.03
N SER A 202 -17.14 7.24 25.74
CA SER A 202 -17.72 8.46 25.18
C SER A 202 -19.24 8.36 25.18
N LYS A 203 -19.89 9.45 25.57
CA LYS A 203 -21.32 9.46 25.86
C LYS A 203 -22.14 10.22 24.82
N CYS A 204 -21.46 10.78 23.81
CA CYS A 204 -21.99 11.85 22.98
C CYS A 204 -21.99 11.52 21.49
N VAL A 205 -21.11 10.63 21.00
CA VAL A 205 -21.13 10.24 19.60
C VAL A 205 -22.30 9.29 19.34
N VAL A 206 -23.20 9.74 18.45
CA VAL A 206 -24.44 9.04 18.08
C VAL A 206 -24.29 8.35 16.73
N GLN A 207 -23.55 8.95 15.80
CA GLN A 207 -23.40 8.42 14.46
C GLN A 207 -21.93 8.29 14.08
N LEU A 208 -21.50 7.04 13.87
CA LEU A 208 -20.16 6.69 13.44
C LEU A 208 -20.23 5.96 12.10
N LYS A 209 -19.57 6.48 11.07
CA LYS A 209 -19.49 5.84 9.76
C LYS A 209 -18.09 5.28 9.53
N LEU A 210 -17.98 3.95 9.37
CA LEU A 210 -16.70 3.24 9.26
C LEU A 210 -16.56 2.36 8.02
N ALA A 211 -17.41 2.52 7.01
CA ALA A 211 -17.31 1.74 5.78
C ALA A 211 -15.92 1.89 5.12
N GLY A 212 -15.34 0.78 4.63
CA GLY A 212 -14.05 0.81 3.91
C GLY A 212 -12.80 0.93 4.79
N ASN A 213 -12.84 0.50 6.06
CA ASN A 213 -11.72 0.62 7.02
C ASN A 213 -10.97 -0.67 7.37
N ASN A 214 -11.29 -1.79 6.70
CA ASN A 214 -10.74 -3.12 7.01
C ASN A 214 -10.89 -3.53 8.50
N ILE A 215 -12.02 -3.15 9.10
CA ILE A 215 -12.40 -3.50 10.47
C ILE A 215 -13.25 -4.78 10.40
N PRO A 216 -13.01 -5.79 11.27
CA PRO A 216 -13.85 -7.00 11.30
C PRO A 216 -15.34 -6.69 11.53
N SER A 217 -16.20 -7.54 10.97
CA SER A 217 -17.66 -7.42 11.10
C SER A 217 -18.14 -7.39 12.55
N ASP A 218 -17.47 -8.13 13.44
CA ASP A 218 -17.91 -8.26 14.83
C ASP A 218 -17.66 -6.95 15.60
N THR A 219 -16.50 -6.33 15.39
CA THR A 219 -16.18 -5.00 15.93
C THR A 219 -17.08 -3.90 15.36
N LEU A 220 -17.44 -3.98 14.08
CA LEU A 220 -18.40 -3.04 13.47
C LEU A 220 -19.79 -3.15 14.09
N LYS A 221 -20.30 -4.39 14.27
CA LYS A 221 -21.58 -4.63 14.95
C LYS A 221 -21.58 -4.12 16.39
N ALA A 222 -20.50 -4.33 17.13
CA ALA A 222 -20.36 -3.83 18.50
C ALA A 222 -20.36 -2.29 18.55
N LEU A 223 -19.70 -1.64 17.57
CA LEU A 223 -19.71 -0.18 17.43
C LEU A 223 -21.11 0.36 17.07
N GLU A 224 -21.81 -0.28 16.12
CA GLU A 224 -23.19 0.06 15.75
C GLU A 224 -24.14 -0.10 16.94
N GLN A 225 -24.00 -1.19 17.70
CA GLN A 225 -24.79 -1.40 18.92
C GLN A 225 -24.50 -0.31 19.96
N THR A 226 -23.24 0.04 20.20
CA THR A 226 -22.85 1.11 21.13
C THR A 226 -23.38 2.47 20.68
N ALA A 227 -23.32 2.76 19.38
CA ALA A 227 -23.89 3.97 18.79
C ALA A 227 -25.42 4.02 18.97
N GLY A 228 -26.12 2.89 18.79
CA GLY A 228 -27.54 2.75 19.10
C GLY A 228 -27.87 3.08 20.56
N HIS A 229 -27.13 2.50 21.51
CA HIS A 229 -27.32 2.80 22.94
C HIS A 229 -27.07 4.29 23.25
N ASN A 230 -26.05 4.90 22.64
CA ASN A 230 -25.77 6.33 22.80
C ASN A 230 -26.90 7.20 22.21
N SER A 231 -27.45 6.81 21.06
CA SER A 231 -28.61 7.45 20.44
C SER A 231 -29.83 7.41 21.36
N ASP A 232 -30.17 6.24 21.88
CA ASP A 232 -31.33 6.05 22.77
C ASP A 232 -31.16 6.84 24.08
N ARG A 233 -29.93 6.87 24.62
CA ARG A 233 -29.59 7.65 25.80
C ARG A 233 -29.71 9.15 25.54
N GLN A 234 -29.24 9.65 24.40
CA GLN A 234 -29.41 11.04 24.00
C GLN A 234 -30.88 11.39 23.80
N HIS A 235 -31.66 10.51 23.16
CA HIS A 235 -33.10 10.70 22.98
C HIS A 235 -33.81 10.84 24.33
N THR A 236 -33.52 9.92 25.26
CA THR A 236 -34.08 9.94 26.63
C THR A 236 -33.69 11.21 27.40
N LEU A 237 -32.43 11.64 27.28
CA LEU A 237 -31.94 12.88 27.90
C LEU A 237 -32.61 14.12 27.30
N ARG A 238 -32.74 14.20 25.96
CA ARG A 238 -33.42 15.30 25.26
C ARG A 238 -34.90 15.36 25.65
N GLU A 239 -35.56 14.21 25.76
CA GLU A 239 -36.96 14.13 26.19
C GLU A 239 -37.13 14.57 27.66
N SER A 240 -36.25 14.09 28.56
CA SER A 240 -36.21 14.51 29.96
C SER A 240 -36.00 16.02 30.08
N HIS A 241 -35.01 16.57 29.38
CA HIS A 241 -34.74 18.01 29.38
C HIS A 241 -35.92 18.81 28.82
N ARG A 242 -36.60 18.33 27.77
CA ARG A 242 -37.81 18.96 27.24
C ARG A 242 -38.94 18.97 28.28
N LYS A 243 -39.16 17.86 28.98
CA LYS A 243 -40.14 17.78 30.09
C LYS A 243 -39.78 18.76 31.20
N THR A 244 -38.52 18.80 31.64
CA THR A 244 -38.04 19.77 32.65
C THR A 244 -38.24 21.21 32.19
N GLN A 245 -37.95 21.54 30.93
CA GLN A 245 -38.13 22.90 30.41
C GLN A 245 -39.60 23.32 30.39
N VAL A 246 -40.50 22.41 30.01
CA VAL A 246 -41.95 22.67 30.06
C VAL A 246 -42.41 22.88 31.51
N LEU A 247 -42.00 22.01 32.44
CA LEU A 247 -42.27 22.14 33.87
C LEU A 247 -41.74 23.46 34.45
N CYS A 248 -40.51 23.87 34.10
CA CYS A 248 -39.94 25.14 34.54
C CYS A 248 -40.76 26.33 34.02
N LYS A 249 -41.20 26.29 32.75
CA LYS A 249 -42.08 27.33 32.20
C LYS A 249 -43.42 27.36 32.93
N GLU A 250 -44.02 26.21 33.22
CA GLU A 250 -45.27 26.13 33.99
C GLU A 250 -45.11 26.67 35.41
N ILE A 251 -44.05 26.27 36.13
CA ILE A 251 -43.73 26.79 37.47
C ILE A 251 -43.55 28.31 37.43
N GLN A 252 -42.84 28.84 36.43
CA GLN A 252 -42.66 30.27 36.27
C GLN A 252 -44.02 30.97 36.05
N THR A 253 -44.86 30.43 35.15
CA THR A 253 -46.19 31.01 34.91
C THR A 253 -47.10 30.94 36.14
N LEU A 254 -47.01 29.88 36.95
CA LEU A 254 -47.74 29.76 38.22
C LEU A 254 -47.23 30.74 39.27
N LYS A 255 -45.91 30.95 39.34
CA LYS A 255 -45.28 31.94 40.21
C LYS A 255 -45.74 33.34 39.84
N ASP A 256 -45.73 33.69 38.55
CA ASP A 256 -46.19 35.00 38.06
C ASP A 256 -47.69 35.21 38.36
N LYS A 257 -48.53 34.18 38.16
CA LYS A 257 -49.95 34.22 38.54
C LYS A 257 -50.15 34.43 40.04
N LYS A 258 -49.41 33.73 40.90
CA LYS A 258 -49.49 33.91 42.36
C LYS A 258 -49.01 35.29 42.80
N SER A 259 -47.92 35.80 42.21
CA SER A 259 -47.45 37.17 42.47
C SER A 259 -48.53 38.20 42.10
N ASN A 260 -49.18 38.04 40.95
CA ASN A 260 -50.28 38.92 40.54
C ASN A 260 -51.49 38.82 41.47
N GLN A 261 -51.83 37.61 41.95
CA GLN A 261 -52.89 37.43 42.96
C GLN A 261 -52.52 38.11 44.28
N TYR A 262 -51.28 38.00 44.72
CA TYR A 262 -50.79 38.65 45.94
C TYR A 262 -50.85 40.19 45.81
N LEU A 263 -50.40 40.73 44.67
CA LEU A 263 -50.52 42.15 44.33
C LEU A 263 -51.99 42.63 44.38
N SER A 264 -52.90 41.87 43.76
CA SER A 264 -54.34 42.19 43.78
C SER A 264 -54.92 42.16 45.21
N LEU A 265 -54.56 41.17 46.03
CA LEU A 265 -54.96 41.12 47.44
C LEU A 265 -54.40 42.31 48.23
N MET A 266 -53.14 42.69 47.98
CA MET A 266 -52.49 43.82 48.63
C MET A 266 -53.16 45.15 48.27
N GLU A 267 -53.47 45.37 46.99
CA GLU A 267 -54.29 46.52 46.56
C GLU A 267 -55.67 46.53 47.23
N THR A 268 -56.27 45.36 47.44
CA THR A 268 -57.57 45.25 48.11
C THR A 268 -57.48 45.62 49.59
N ILE A 269 -56.42 45.18 50.28
CA ILE A 269 -56.14 45.51 51.67
C ILE A 269 -55.86 47.01 51.81
N ASP A 270 -55.03 47.59 50.94
CA ASP A 270 -54.72 49.02 50.94
C ASP A 270 -55.98 49.86 50.72
N ARG A 271 -56.87 49.43 49.81
CA ARG A 271 -58.18 50.06 49.60
C ARG A 271 -59.04 50.00 50.86
N GLN A 272 -59.14 48.85 51.52
CA GLN A 272 -59.90 48.70 52.77
C GLN A 272 -59.31 49.55 53.90
N GLN A 273 -57.99 49.61 54.04
CA GLN A 273 -57.33 50.48 55.02
C GLN A 273 -57.59 51.95 54.73
N GLY A 274 -57.60 52.37 53.46
CA GLY A 274 -57.99 53.71 53.04
C GLY A 274 -59.44 54.05 53.39
N GLU A 275 -60.37 53.12 53.17
CA GLU A 275 -61.79 53.26 53.54
C GLU A 275 -61.98 53.34 55.06
N ILE A 276 -61.31 52.48 55.83
CA ILE A 276 -61.29 52.52 57.31
C ILE A 276 -60.71 53.84 57.81
N GLY A 277 -59.62 54.33 57.21
CA GLY A 277 -59.02 55.62 57.54
C GLY A 277 -59.97 56.80 57.31
N ARG A 278 -60.75 56.77 56.21
CA ARG A 278 -61.79 57.78 55.95
C ARG A 278 -62.95 57.69 56.94
N SER A 279 -63.41 56.48 57.25
CA SER A 279 -64.45 56.24 58.26
C SER A 279 -64.03 56.75 59.64
N ASN A 280 -62.82 56.42 60.08
CA ASN A 280 -62.29 56.86 61.38
C ASN A 280 -62.10 58.38 61.46
N ARG A 281 -61.71 59.04 60.36
CA ARG A 281 -61.69 60.51 60.32
C ARG A 281 -63.09 61.10 60.42
N SER A 282 -64.07 60.51 59.74
CA SER A 282 -65.48 60.94 59.82
C SER A 282 -66.05 60.81 61.23
N THR A 283 -65.82 59.69 61.90
CA THR A 283 -66.27 59.47 63.29
C THR A 283 -65.55 60.39 64.27
N SER A 284 -64.25 60.64 64.08
CA SER A 284 -63.49 61.58 64.90
C SER A 284 -63.99 63.03 64.78
N ILE A 285 -64.42 63.46 63.58
CA ILE A 285 -65.01 64.79 63.36
C ILE A 285 -66.37 64.90 64.09
N GLN A 286 -67.22 63.87 64.01
CA GLN A 286 -68.50 63.84 64.73
C GLN A 286 -68.32 63.89 66.26
N ILE A 287 -67.32 63.19 66.80
CA ILE A 287 -67.01 63.23 68.22
C ILE A 287 -66.55 64.64 68.65
N GLY A 288 -65.73 65.32 67.84
CA GLY A 288 -65.31 66.70 68.10
C GLY A 288 -66.48 67.69 68.17
N GLN A 289 -67.43 67.59 67.25
CA GLN A 289 -68.62 68.45 67.21
C GLN A 289 -69.52 68.26 68.44
N LEU A 290 -69.65 67.03 68.95
CA LEU A 290 -70.41 66.75 70.16
C LEU A 290 -69.74 67.30 71.42
N GLN A 291 -68.42 67.41 71.42
CA GLN A 291 -67.63 67.87 72.56
C GLN A 291 -67.65 69.41 72.69
N GLU A 292 -67.73 70.14 71.58
CA GLU A 292 -67.97 71.59 71.57
C GLU A 292 -69.37 71.94 72.11
N ALA A 293 -70.41 71.24 71.66
CA ALA A 293 -71.79 71.47 72.12
C ALA A 293 -71.98 71.25 73.64
N LEU A 294 -71.20 70.35 74.24
CA LEU A 294 -71.22 70.09 75.68
C LEU A 294 -70.61 71.25 76.48
N ASN A 295 -69.55 71.87 75.97
CA ASN A 295 -68.86 72.97 76.63
C ASN A 295 -69.68 74.26 76.64
N GLU A 296 -70.45 74.53 75.57
CA GLU A 296 -71.36 75.68 75.52
C GLU A 296 -72.46 75.62 76.58
N ARG A 297 -73.05 74.44 76.82
CA ARG A 297 -74.08 74.26 77.85
C ARG A 297 -73.55 74.46 79.27
N LYS A 298 -72.29 74.13 79.52
CA LYS A 298 -71.65 74.30 80.83
C LYS A 298 -71.41 75.77 81.19
N SER A 299 -71.19 76.63 80.19
CA SER A 299 -71.01 78.08 80.36
C SER A 299 -72.29 78.79 80.82
N ALA A 300 -73.45 78.40 80.27
CA ALA A 300 -74.75 79.01 80.59
C ALA A 300 -75.19 78.80 82.06
N VAL A 301 -74.85 77.66 82.65
CA VAL A 301 -75.19 77.31 84.04
C VAL A 301 -74.46 78.21 85.04
N ASN A 302 -73.22 78.60 84.76
CA ASN A 302 -72.42 79.43 85.66
C ASN A 302 -72.91 80.89 85.73
N SER A 303 -73.62 81.38 84.71
CA SER A 303 -74.18 82.74 84.67
C SER A 303 -75.40 82.92 85.58
N LEU A 304 -76.19 81.86 85.76
CA LEU A 304 -77.43 81.91 86.56
C LEU A 304 -77.15 81.89 88.07
N THR A 305 -76.07 81.25 88.49
CA THR A 305 -75.67 81.15 89.91
C THR A 305 -75.25 82.50 90.51
N ALA A 306 -74.76 83.44 89.69
CA ALA A 306 -74.32 84.76 90.14
C ALA A 306 -75.47 85.74 90.45
N LYS A 307 -76.69 85.50 89.93
CA LYS A 307 -77.84 86.41 90.13
C LYS A 307 -78.62 86.16 91.42
N LEU A 308 -78.44 85.02 92.07
CA LEU A 308 -79.18 84.63 93.27
C LEU A 308 -78.62 85.27 94.56
N GLN A 309 -77.34 85.66 94.58
CA GLN A 309 -76.66 86.14 95.79
C GLN A 309 -76.93 87.63 96.14
N MET A 310 -77.60 88.39 95.27
CA MET A 310 -77.81 89.84 95.48
C MET A 310 -79.09 90.19 96.26
N THR A 311 -80.03 89.27 96.41
CA THR A 311 -81.38 89.57 96.93
C THR A 311 -81.57 89.33 98.43
N GLU A 312 -80.58 88.76 99.12
CA GLU A 312 -80.71 88.38 100.54
C GLU A 312 -80.32 89.50 101.54
N ALA A 313 -79.84 90.65 101.08
CA ALA A 313 -79.27 91.69 101.94
C ALA A 313 -80.25 92.79 102.44
N ALA A 314 -81.55 92.75 102.11
CA ALA A 314 -82.45 93.93 102.26
C ALA A 314 -83.48 93.89 103.42
N LEU A 315 -83.56 92.84 104.24
CA LEU A 315 -84.74 92.61 105.12
C LEU A 315 -84.45 92.64 106.64
N ALA A 316 -83.54 93.51 107.12
CA ALA A 316 -83.15 93.53 108.54
C ALA A 316 -83.36 94.87 109.28
N LEU A 317 -83.99 95.88 108.66
CA LEU A 317 -84.14 97.23 109.24
C LEU A 317 -85.61 97.66 109.25
N SER A 318 -86.33 97.47 110.38
CA SER A 318 -87.43 98.36 110.81
C SER A 318 -88.06 97.85 112.12
N GLU A 319 -87.52 98.33 113.22
CA GLU A 319 -88.01 98.21 114.59
C GLU A 319 -89.33 98.99 114.83
N GLN A 320 -89.78 98.94 116.09
CA GLN A 320 -90.48 100.04 116.79
C GLN A 320 -91.88 100.46 116.32
N LYS A 321 -92.93 99.94 117.01
CA LYS A 321 -94.07 100.75 117.52
C LYS A 321 -94.99 99.95 118.44
N ASN A 322 -94.42 99.51 119.55
CA ASN A 322 -95.12 98.87 120.67
C ASN A 322 -95.87 99.91 121.55
N HIS A 323 -96.49 100.94 120.96
CA HIS A 323 -97.20 101.96 121.74
C HIS A 323 -98.62 102.31 121.25
N ASN A 324 -99.01 101.88 120.05
CA ASN A 324 -100.43 101.92 119.64
C ASN A 324 -101.12 100.56 119.84
N MET A 325 -100.50 99.68 120.65
CA MET A 325 -100.82 98.28 120.87
C MET A 325 -102.06 98.05 121.76
N LYS A 326 -102.67 99.07 122.36
CA LYS A 326 -103.83 98.86 123.26
C LYS A 326 -105.19 98.97 122.56
N GLU A 327 -105.32 99.77 121.50
CA GLU A 327 -106.58 99.95 120.78
C GLU A 327 -106.63 99.22 119.44
N LEU A 328 -105.47 98.86 118.86
CA LEU A 328 -105.44 97.84 117.79
C LEU A 328 -105.70 96.43 118.30
N LEU A 329 -105.55 96.13 119.61
CA LEU A 329 -105.70 94.77 120.16
C LEU A 329 -107.12 94.18 120.00
N THR A 330 -108.11 95.02 119.73
CA THR A 330 -109.49 94.60 119.41
C THR A 330 -109.73 94.43 117.91
N ARG A 331 -109.09 95.22 117.03
CA ARG A 331 -109.11 95.01 115.57
C ARG A 331 -108.19 93.87 115.11
N VAL A 332 -107.03 93.72 115.74
CA VAL A 332 -106.05 92.64 115.54
C VAL A 332 -106.63 91.29 115.96
N LYS A 333 -107.63 91.20 116.84
CA LYS A 333 -108.29 89.90 117.10
C LYS A 333 -109.07 89.40 115.86
N ALA A 334 -109.76 90.29 115.15
CA ALA A 334 -110.49 89.95 113.93
C ALA A 334 -109.55 89.74 112.73
N GLU A 335 -108.55 90.61 112.55
CA GLU A 335 -107.53 90.44 111.50
C GLU A 335 -106.60 89.24 111.79
N LYS A 336 -106.40 88.82 113.05
CA LYS A 336 -105.65 87.60 113.43
C LYS A 336 -106.38 86.32 113.05
N GLU A 337 -107.70 86.32 113.00
CA GLU A 337 -108.48 85.19 112.48
C GLU A 337 -108.38 85.11 110.94
N GLU A 338 -108.41 86.25 110.25
CA GLU A 338 -108.24 86.32 108.79
C GLU A 338 -106.78 86.03 108.35
N GLN A 339 -105.77 86.60 109.03
CA GLN A 339 -104.36 86.25 108.83
C GLN A 339 -104.04 84.82 109.25
N ARG A 340 -104.73 84.23 110.25
CA ARG A 340 -104.59 82.80 110.56
C ARG A 340 -105.11 81.93 109.43
N GLU A 341 -106.23 82.30 108.80
CA GLU A 341 -106.73 81.59 107.62
C GLU A 341 -105.80 81.75 106.41
N GLN A 342 -105.27 82.95 106.17
CA GLN A 342 -104.34 83.20 105.07
C GLN A 342 -102.98 82.52 105.31
N GLN A 343 -102.41 82.59 106.52
CA GLN A 343 -101.21 81.84 106.90
C GLN A 343 -101.45 80.32 106.92
N SER A 344 -102.67 79.85 107.17
CA SER A 344 -103.06 78.44 107.03
C SER A 344 -103.04 78.03 105.56
N LYS A 345 -103.55 78.88 104.66
CA LYS A 345 -103.54 78.65 103.21
C LYS A 345 -102.12 78.71 102.63
N GLU A 346 -101.31 79.68 103.05
CA GLU A 346 -99.89 79.78 102.66
C GLU A 346 -99.07 78.62 103.22
N ARG A 347 -99.22 78.24 104.49
CA ARG A 347 -98.57 77.04 105.03
C ARG A 347 -99.02 75.77 104.32
N LYS A 348 -100.30 75.63 103.94
CA LYS A 348 -100.77 74.49 103.14
C LYS A 348 -100.14 74.49 101.74
N LYS A 349 -100.03 75.65 101.09
CA LYS A 349 -99.40 75.77 99.77
C LYS A 349 -97.89 75.52 99.82
N GLU A 350 -97.19 76.03 100.83
CA GLU A 350 -95.77 75.74 101.06
C GLU A 350 -95.55 74.27 101.44
N GLN A 351 -96.45 73.66 102.23
CA GLN A 351 -96.43 72.23 102.52
C GLN A 351 -96.66 71.41 101.24
N GLU A 352 -97.61 71.81 100.38
CA GLU A 352 -97.87 71.17 99.08
C GLU A 352 -96.67 71.34 98.12
N ASP A 353 -96.05 72.50 98.06
CA ASP A 353 -94.86 72.76 97.25
C ASP A 353 -93.64 71.99 97.77
N CYS A 354 -93.50 71.85 99.10
CA CYS A 354 -92.49 71.00 99.73
C CYS A 354 -92.72 69.52 99.40
N VAL A 355 -93.95 69.01 99.52
CA VAL A 355 -94.30 67.63 99.15
C VAL A 355 -94.12 67.39 97.64
N GLN A 356 -94.39 68.37 96.79
CA GLN A 356 -94.14 68.29 95.35
C GLN A 356 -92.64 68.30 95.01
N ARG A 357 -91.83 69.09 95.71
CA ARG A 357 -90.36 69.07 95.56
C ARG A 357 -89.77 67.76 96.08
N GLU A 358 -90.22 67.30 97.24
CA GLU A 358 -89.81 66.01 97.82
C GLU A 358 -90.17 64.84 96.90
N SER A 359 -91.37 64.83 96.32
CA SER A 359 -91.79 63.80 95.35
C SER A 359 -91.10 63.90 93.97
N LYS A 360 -90.57 65.06 93.58
CA LYS A 360 -89.68 65.19 92.41
C LYS A 360 -88.29 64.67 92.72
N LEU A 361 -87.72 65.04 93.87
CA LEU A 361 -86.43 64.57 94.33
C LEU A 361 -86.42 63.06 94.54
N LEU A 362 -87.49 62.49 95.12
CA LEU A 362 -87.64 61.04 95.26
C LEU A 362 -87.68 60.32 93.91
N ARG A 363 -88.34 60.89 92.90
CA ARG A 363 -88.33 60.35 91.53
C ARG A 363 -86.96 60.43 90.87
N GLU A 364 -86.23 61.52 91.06
CA GLU A 364 -84.85 61.64 90.57
C GLU A 364 -83.90 60.67 91.27
N ILE A 365 -84.02 60.51 92.58
CA ILE A 365 -83.27 59.52 93.37
C ILE A 365 -83.60 58.10 92.87
N GLN A 366 -84.87 57.80 92.57
CA GLN A 366 -85.29 56.51 92.04
C GLN A 366 -84.71 56.25 90.64
N ASN A 367 -84.75 57.23 89.73
CA ASN A 367 -84.14 57.13 88.41
C ASN A 367 -82.60 56.97 88.48
N LEU A 368 -81.94 57.72 89.37
CA LEU A 368 -80.51 57.60 89.61
C LEU A 368 -80.12 56.26 90.26
N SER A 369 -81.00 55.71 91.09
CA SER A 369 -80.89 54.36 91.63
C SER A 369 -80.97 53.30 90.53
N GLU A 370 -81.96 53.39 89.65
CA GLU A 370 -82.16 52.46 88.53
C GLU A 370 -80.98 52.49 87.55
N THR A 371 -80.52 53.68 87.17
CA THR A 371 -79.34 53.83 86.30
C THR A 371 -78.06 53.33 86.94
N ASN A 372 -77.85 53.56 88.23
CA ASN A 372 -76.71 52.97 88.96
C ASN A 372 -76.79 51.44 88.98
N MET A 373 -77.99 50.87 89.14
CA MET A 373 -78.18 49.42 89.11
C MET A 373 -77.86 48.85 87.72
N GLN A 374 -78.28 49.51 86.64
CA GLN A 374 -77.93 49.10 85.27
C GLN A 374 -76.43 49.18 84.99
N LEU A 375 -75.76 50.24 85.45
CA LEU A 375 -74.32 50.40 85.30
C LEU A 375 -73.56 49.33 86.09
N ARG A 376 -73.98 49.02 87.32
CA ARG A 376 -73.40 47.91 88.11
C ARG A 376 -73.54 46.57 87.40
N ASN A 377 -74.71 46.26 86.85
CA ASN A 377 -74.92 45.03 86.08
C ASN A 377 -74.02 44.95 84.85
N LYS A 378 -73.82 46.07 84.13
CA LYS A 378 -72.88 46.14 83.00
C LYS A 378 -71.43 45.93 83.42
N VAL A 379 -71.01 46.50 84.55
CA VAL A 379 -69.67 46.28 85.10
C VAL A 379 -69.47 44.80 85.44
N GLU A 380 -70.43 44.18 86.12
CA GLU A 380 -70.37 42.74 86.42
C GLU A 380 -70.32 41.88 85.14
N GLU A 381 -71.08 42.23 84.09
CA GLU A 381 -71.04 41.49 82.83
C GLU A 381 -69.67 41.62 82.14
N MET A 382 -69.08 42.83 82.14
CA MET A 382 -67.75 43.05 81.59
C MET A 382 -66.66 42.35 82.39
N GLU A 383 -66.77 42.29 83.72
CA GLU A 383 -65.87 41.52 84.58
C GLU A 383 -65.97 40.02 84.32
N ARG A 384 -67.18 39.47 84.12
CA ARG A 384 -67.38 38.07 83.73
C ARG A 384 -66.74 37.77 82.37
N ARG A 385 -66.91 38.66 81.38
CA ARG A 385 -66.27 38.51 80.05
C ARG A 385 -64.74 38.59 80.15
N SER A 386 -64.19 39.51 80.95
CA SER A 386 -62.75 39.63 81.16
C SER A 386 -62.17 38.37 81.80
N LYS A 387 -62.85 37.78 82.81
CA LYS A 387 -62.44 36.51 83.43
C LYS A 387 -62.49 35.35 82.43
N SER A 388 -63.54 35.27 81.61
CA SER A 388 -63.66 34.25 80.56
C SER A 388 -62.54 34.35 79.53
N GLN A 389 -62.20 35.57 79.09
CA GLN A 389 -61.09 35.80 78.16
C GLN A 389 -59.73 35.48 78.80
N GLN A 390 -59.53 35.80 80.08
CA GLN A 390 -58.32 35.40 80.81
C GLN A 390 -58.16 33.88 80.87
N ASN A 391 -59.25 33.14 81.12
CA ASN A 391 -59.23 31.69 81.13
C ASN A 391 -58.89 31.11 79.74
N GLN A 392 -59.48 31.66 78.67
CA GLN A 392 -59.14 31.26 77.29
C GLN A 392 -57.67 31.53 76.94
N ILE A 393 -57.13 32.68 77.35
CA ILE A 393 -55.72 33.00 77.16
C ILE A 393 -54.83 32.01 77.93
N PHE A 394 -55.24 31.60 79.13
CA PHE A 394 -54.51 30.63 79.93
C PHE A 394 -54.49 29.24 79.26
N GLU A 395 -55.65 28.76 78.79
CA GLU A 395 -55.78 27.49 78.06
C GLU A 395 -54.93 27.50 76.78
N LEU A 396 -55.02 28.56 75.97
CA LEU A 396 -54.22 28.70 74.75
C LEU A 396 -52.72 28.76 75.04
N LYS A 397 -52.30 29.40 76.13
CA LYS A 397 -50.90 29.39 76.56
C LYS A 397 -50.44 27.98 76.95
N GLN A 398 -51.29 27.22 77.64
CA GLN A 398 -51.00 25.85 78.02
C GLN A 398 -50.88 24.92 76.80
N GLU A 399 -51.81 25.03 75.85
CA GLU A 399 -51.76 24.30 74.57
C GLU A 399 -50.52 24.64 73.75
N LEU A 400 -50.15 25.92 73.70
CA LEU A 400 -48.93 26.37 73.02
C LEU A 400 -47.68 25.76 73.69
N THR A 401 -47.61 25.75 75.02
CA THR A 401 -46.49 25.13 75.74
C THR A 401 -46.40 23.63 75.49
N ASN A 402 -47.54 22.93 75.47
CA ASN A 402 -47.59 21.49 75.19
C ASN A 402 -47.16 21.19 73.75
N SER A 403 -47.70 21.94 72.78
CA SER A 403 -47.34 21.79 71.37
C SER A 403 -45.86 22.10 71.13
N THR A 404 -45.31 23.11 71.81
CA THR A 404 -43.88 23.45 71.72
C THR A 404 -43.00 22.33 72.31
N ALA A 405 -43.40 21.73 73.42
CA ALA A 405 -42.69 20.60 74.02
C ALA A 405 -42.75 19.35 73.12
N GLU A 406 -43.91 19.05 72.53
CA GLU A 406 -44.07 17.92 71.62
C GLU A 406 -43.24 18.09 70.33
N LEU A 407 -43.21 19.30 69.76
CA LEU A 407 -42.36 19.62 68.61
C LEU A 407 -40.88 19.47 68.94
N LYS A 408 -40.42 19.93 70.10
CA LYS A 408 -39.03 19.73 70.55
C LYS A 408 -38.69 18.25 70.70
N LEU A 409 -39.58 17.45 71.25
CA LEU A 409 -39.39 16.01 71.39
C LEU A 409 -39.29 15.32 70.03
N ARG A 410 -40.20 15.65 69.09
CA ARG A 410 -40.13 15.11 67.72
C ARG A 410 -38.86 15.49 67.01
N LEU A 411 -38.39 16.74 67.20
CA LEU A 411 -37.17 17.23 66.58
C LEU A 411 -35.95 16.45 67.08
N SER A 412 -35.82 16.27 68.40
CA SER A 412 -34.78 15.41 69.01
C SER A 412 -34.84 13.97 68.50
N GLN A 413 -36.03 13.36 68.41
CA GLN A 413 -36.17 12.00 67.88
C GLN A 413 -35.77 11.89 66.40
N THR A 414 -36.03 12.92 65.59
CA THR A 414 -35.60 12.94 64.18
C THR A 414 -34.10 13.14 64.04
N GLU A 415 -33.49 13.95 64.90
CA GLU A 415 -32.04 14.14 64.95
C GLU A 415 -31.33 12.83 65.32
N ASP A 416 -31.80 12.12 66.35
CA ASP A 416 -31.23 10.82 66.74
C ASP A 416 -31.36 9.76 65.62
N ARG A 417 -32.49 9.74 64.90
CA ARG A 417 -32.68 8.86 63.74
C ARG A 417 -31.74 9.22 62.59
N LEU A 418 -31.51 10.51 62.35
CA LEU A 418 -30.57 10.96 61.33
C LEU A 418 -29.13 10.61 61.71
N GLU A 419 -28.76 10.76 62.98
CA GLU A 419 -27.44 10.44 63.52
C GLU A 419 -27.13 8.94 63.37
N THR A 420 -28.11 8.09 63.70
CA THR A 420 -27.98 6.63 63.56
C THR A 420 -27.88 6.18 62.11
N GLU A 421 -28.66 6.77 61.20
CA GLU A 421 -28.58 6.44 59.77
C GLU A 421 -27.29 6.94 59.12
N LYS A 422 -26.77 8.10 59.56
CA LYS A 422 -25.43 8.58 59.17
C LYS A 422 -24.34 7.60 59.60
N ARG A 423 -24.39 7.10 60.84
CA ARG A 423 -23.42 6.09 61.32
C ARG A 423 -23.49 4.80 60.50
N ARG A 424 -24.70 4.29 60.21
CA ARG A 424 -24.88 3.11 59.36
C ARG A 424 -24.34 3.30 57.96
N SER A 425 -24.64 4.44 57.34
CA SER A 425 -24.15 4.77 55.99
C SER A 425 -22.62 4.88 55.96
N LYS A 426 -22.02 5.49 56.98
CA LYS A 426 -20.57 5.59 57.11
C LYS A 426 -19.93 4.21 57.25
N GLN A 427 -20.50 3.34 58.07
CA GLN A 427 -19.98 1.98 58.27
C GLN A 427 -20.11 1.12 57.00
N ALA A 428 -21.22 1.23 56.26
CA ALA A 428 -21.39 0.55 54.98
C ALA A 428 -20.38 1.04 53.91
N LEU A 429 -20.01 2.32 53.93
CA LEU A 429 -18.96 2.87 53.08
C LEU A 429 -17.58 2.28 53.43
N GLU A 430 -17.24 2.25 54.73
CA GLU A 430 -15.97 1.67 55.22
C GLU A 430 -15.86 0.17 54.88
N ASP A 431 -16.95 -0.59 55.02
CA ASP A 431 -17.01 -2.01 54.66
C ASP A 431 -16.83 -2.23 53.15
N MET A 432 -17.48 -1.39 52.33
CA MET A 432 -17.36 -1.44 50.87
C MET A 432 -15.93 -1.11 50.41
N ASP A 433 -15.30 -0.09 51.02
CA ASP A 433 -13.93 0.29 50.69
C ASP A 433 -12.93 -0.80 51.11
N SER A 434 -13.13 -1.43 52.26
CA SER A 434 -12.37 -2.61 52.71
C SER A 434 -12.48 -3.78 51.72
N LEU A 435 -13.69 -4.02 51.18
CA LEU A 435 -13.93 -5.05 50.17
C LEU A 435 -13.22 -4.75 48.86
N ARG A 436 -13.32 -3.50 48.36
CA ARG A 436 -12.61 -3.05 47.16
C ARG A 436 -11.10 -3.16 47.32
N GLN A 437 -10.57 -2.82 48.49
CA GLN A 437 -9.13 -2.92 48.73
C GLN A 437 -8.65 -4.36 48.67
N LYS A 438 -9.43 -5.32 49.20
CA LYS A 438 -9.14 -6.75 49.07
C LYS A 438 -9.23 -7.25 47.63
N GLU A 439 -10.20 -6.77 46.85
CA GLU A 439 -10.32 -7.10 45.42
C GLU A 439 -9.11 -6.59 44.63
N VAL A 440 -8.70 -5.35 44.88
CA VAL A 440 -7.51 -4.75 44.25
C VAL A 440 -6.26 -5.56 44.61
N GLU A 441 -6.07 -5.91 45.87
CA GLU A 441 -4.96 -6.77 46.29
C GLU A 441 -4.99 -8.14 45.61
N HIS A 442 -6.17 -8.75 45.48
CA HIS A 442 -6.32 -10.04 44.81
C HIS A 442 -5.96 -9.95 43.32
N VAL A 443 -6.43 -8.91 42.63
CA VAL A 443 -6.09 -8.65 41.22
C VAL A 443 -4.59 -8.42 41.06
N ASN A 444 -3.97 -7.61 41.93
CA ASN A 444 -2.53 -7.36 41.88
C ASN A 444 -1.72 -8.64 42.07
N ARG A 445 -2.09 -9.51 43.02
CA ARG A 445 -1.43 -10.82 43.19
C ARG A 445 -1.56 -11.69 41.94
N ASN A 446 -2.73 -11.73 41.31
CA ASN A 446 -2.92 -12.50 40.08
C ASN A 446 -2.09 -11.93 38.92
N LEU A 447 -1.98 -10.60 38.84
CA LEU A 447 -1.16 -9.92 37.84
C LEU A 447 0.32 -10.27 38.03
N GLU A 448 0.85 -10.17 39.25
CA GLU A 448 2.24 -10.55 39.58
C GLU A 448 2.54 -12.01 39.21
N VAL A 449 1.62 -12.93 39.50
CA VAL A 449 1.79 -14.36 39.13
C VAL A 449 1.81 -14.52 37.61
N SER A 450 0.93 -13.81 36.89
CA SER A 450 0.90 -13.86 35.43
C SER A 450 2.15 -13.26 34.79
N GLU A 451 2.67 -12.15 35.34
CA GLU A 451 3.91 -11.52 34.88
C GLU A 451 5.11 -12.45 35.07
N ARG A 452 5.23 -13.09 36.24
CA ARG A 452 6.29 -14.09 36.48
C ARG A 452 6.21 -15.26 35.50
N ALA A 453 5.01 -15.78 35.24
CA ALA A 453 4.82 -16.86 34.28
C ALA A 453 5.21 -16.45 32.85
N LEU A 454 4.90 -15.21 32.46
CA LEU A 454 5.32 -14.65 31.15
C LEU A 454 6.83 -14.44 31.09
N GLN A 455 7.47 -13.93 32.15
CA GLN A 455 8.92 -13.78 32.22
C GLN A 455 9.64 -15.12 32.09
N GLU A 456 9.17 -16.17 32.77
CA GLU A 456 9.70 -17.53 32.61
C GLU A 456 9.53 -18.07 31.18
N ARG A 457 8.40 -17.77 30.54
CA ARG A 457 8.14 -18.15 29.14
C ARG A 457 9.11 -17.44 28.20
N ILE A 458 9.34 -16.15 28.40
CA ILE A 458 10.28 -15.34 27.62
C ILE A 458 11.69 -15.92 27.77
N PHE A 459 12.14 -16.18 29.01
CA PHE A 459 13.46 -16.76 29.26
C PHE A 459 13.67 -18.11 28.56
N LYS A 460 12.65 -18.98 28.57
CA LYS A 460 12.69 -20.26 27.83
C LYS A 460 12.80 -20.06 26.32
N LEU A 461 12.04 -19.13 25.77
CA LEU A 461 12.06 -18.83 24.32
C LEU A 461 13.39 -18.18 23.90
N GLU A 462 13.97 -17.33 24.74
CA GLU A 462 15.31 -16.77 24.50
C GLU A 462 16.39 -17.86 24.50
N GLY A 463 16.33 -18.80 25.44
CA GLY A 463 17.21 -19.97 25.45
C GLY A 463 17.09 -20.80 24.16
N GLN A 464 15.86 -21.06 23.70
CA GLN A 464 15.62 -21.76 22.42
C GLN A 464 16.15 -20.97 21.22
N ARG A 465 15.97 -19.64 21.21
CA ARG A 465 16.49 -18.78 20.13
C ARG A 465 18.01 -18.88 20.03
N ILE A 466 18.72 -18.80 21.16
CA ILE A 466 20.18 -18.89 21.21
C ILE A 466 20.65 -20.27 20.70
N GLN A 467 19.99 -21.36 21.12
CA GLN A 467 20.30 -22.71 20.63
C GLN A 467 20.14 -22.82 19.11
N LEU A 468 19.03 -22.31 18.55
CA LEU A 468 18.80 -22.32 17.12
C LEU A 468 19.80 -21.42 16.36
N GLU A 469 20.20 -20.29 16.93
CA GLU A 469 21.24 -19.43 16.36
C GLU A 469 22.60 -20.14 16.31
N GLU A 470 22.96 -20.90 17.35
CA GLU A 470 24.16 -21.72 17.37
C GLU A 470 24.12 -22.87 16.35
N GLU A 471 22.99 -23.59 16.25
CA GLU A 471 22.80 -24.64 15.24
C GLU A 471 22.89 -24.09 13.82
N LEU A 472 22.27 -22.93 13.57
CA LEU A 472 22.36 -22.25 12.28
C LEU A 472 23.79 -21.83 11.97
N SER A 473 24.53 -21.34 12.96
CA SER A 473 25.94 -20.97 12.81
C SER A 473 26.81 -22.19 12.46
N LYS A 474 26.61 -23.31 13.15
CA LYS A 474 27.28 -24.59 12.85
C LYS A 474 26.94 -25.08 11.44
N ALA A 475 25.67 -25.07 11.05
CA ALA A 475 25.23 -25.49 9.72
C ALA A 475 25.84 -24.59 8.61
N LYS A 476 25.89 -23.27 8.83
CA LYS A 476 26.56 -22.33 7.92
C LYS A 476 28.06 -22.65 7.79
N ALA A 477 28.75 -22.92 8.89
CA ALA A 477 30.16 -23.28 8.85
C ALA A 477 30.39 -24.55 8.03
N VAL A 478 29.57 -25.59 8.23
CA VAL A 478 29.64 -26.83 7.43
C VAL A 478 29.42 -26.55 5.95
N CYS A 479 28.37 -25.82 5.58
CA CYS A 479 28.10 -25.46 4.18
C CYS A 479 29.28 -24.69 3.53
N VAL A 480 29.92 -23.78 4.28
CA VAL A 480 31.09 -23.04 3.79
C VAL A 480 32.27 -23.98 3.55
N THR A 481 32.51 -24.94 4.46
CA THR A 481 33.59 -25.92 4.28
C THR A 481 33.34 -26.87 3.12
N GLU A 482 32.12 -27.36 2.95
CA GLU A 482 31.75 -28.22 1.83
C GLU A 482 31.88 -27.48 0.50
N ARG A 483 31.46 -26.21 0.45
CA ARG A 483 31.66 -25.36 -0.74
C ARG A 483 33.14 -25.19 -1.08
N ALA A 484 33.98 -24.92 -0.07
CA ALA A 484 35.42 -24.77 -0.29
C ALA A 484 36.05 -26.06 -0.82
N GLN A 485 35.66 -27.23 -0.28
CA GLN A 485 36.11 -28.53 -0.77
C GLN A 485 35.68 -28.78 -2.23
N ALA A 486 34.42 -28.51 -2.56
CA ALA A 486 33.91 -28.65 -3.92
C ALA A 486 34.63 -27.71 -4.92
N GLU A 487 34.92 -26.47 -4.50
CA GLU A 487 35.70 -25.52 -5.29
C GLU A 487 37.14 -26.01 -5.52
N GLU A 488 37.77 -26.60 -4.50
CA GLU A 488 39.11 -27.19 -4.63
C GLU A 488 39.12 -28.39 -5.57
N GLU A 489 38.17 -29.32 -5.43
CA GLU A 489 38.02 -30.47 -6.34
C GLU A 489 37.79 -30.02 -7.78
N LEU A 490 36.91 -29.03 -8.00
CA LEU A 490 36.69 -28.43 -9.31
C LEU A 490 37.98 -27.80 -9.86
N GLY A 491 38.77 -27.16 -9.01
CA GLY A 491 40.09 -26.62 -9.34
C GLY A 491 41.05 -27.72 -9.82
N ARG A 492 41.12 -28.85 -9.09
CA ARG A 492 41.95 -30.01 -9.46
C ARG A 492 41.52 -30.62 -10.79
N VAL A 493 40.22 -30.85 -10.98
CA VAL A 493 39.69 -31.41 -12.23
C VAL A 493 39.99 -30.48 -13.41
N ARG A 494 39.79 -29.16 -13.25
CA ARG A 494 40.13 -28.19 -14.30
C ARG A 494 41.62 -28.20 -14.63
N ALA A 495 42.50 -28.30 -13.64
CA ALA A 495 43.94 -28.38 -13.85
C ALA A 495 44.33 -29.67 -14.60
N GLN A 496 43.73 -30.81 -14.23
CA GLN A 496 43.94 -32.08 -14.90
C GLN A 496 43.49 -32.04 -16.36
N VAL A 497 42.29 -31.54 -16.64
CA VAL A 497 41.78 -31.41 -18.02
C VAL A 497 42.69 -30.51 -18.85
N ARG A 498 43.17 -29.38 -18.29
CA ARG A 498 44.12 -28.51 -18.99
C ARG A 498 45.44 -29.22 -19.33
N LEU A 499 45.96 -30.03 -18.41
CA LEU A 499 47.16 -30.83 -18.64
C LEU A 499 46.93 -31.87 -19.76
N GLU A 500 45.83 -32.62 -19.71
CA GLU A 500 45.46 -33.58 -20.75
C GLU A 500 45.27 -32.91 -22.12
N GLU A 501 44.64 -31.73 -22.16
CA GLU A 501 44.51 -30.93 -23.39
C GLU A 501 45.87 -30.48 -23.91
N GLN A 502 46.76 -29.99 -23.03
CA GLN A 502 48.10 -29.55 -23.40
C GLN A 502 48.95 -30.71 -23.93
N GLU A 503 48.89 -31.89 -23.32
CA GLU A 503 49.53 -33.11 -23.80
C GLU A 503 48.98 -33.54 -25.16
N ARG A 504 47.65 -33.50 -25.34
CA ARG A 504 47.02 -33.80 -26.65
C ARG A 504 47.46 -32.82 -27.73
N VAL A 505 47.52 -31.53 -27.42
CA VAL A 505 48.00 -30.51 -28.37
C VAL A 505 49.46 -30.78 -28.74
N SER A 506 50.33 -31.02 -27.75
CA SER A 506 51.74 -31.35 -28.00
C SER A 506 51.91 -32.59 -28.88
N ALA A 507 51.14 -33.65 -28.60
CA ALA A 507 51.16 -34.88 -29.40
C ALA A 507 50.66 -34.65 -30.84
N LEU A 508 49.64 -33.80 -31.02
CA LEU A 508 49.16 -33.42 -32.35
C LEU A 508 50.19 -32.57 -33.10
N GLU A 509 50.89 -31.65 -32.42
CA GLU A 509 51.98 -30.86 -33.00
C GLU A 509 53.17 -31.74 -33.42
N GLU A 510 53.54 -32.75 -32.64
CA GLU A 510 54.55 -33.75 -33.03
C GLU A 510 54.13 -34.55 -34.26
N LYS A 511 52.89 -35.04 -34.30
CA LYS A 511 52.35 -35.72 -35.49
C LYS A 511 52.39 -34.79 -36.71
N LEU A 512 52.00 -33.52 -36.54
CA LEU A 512 52.05 -32.54 -37.62
C LEU A 512 53.49 -32.29 -38.10
N ARG A 513 54.46 -32.23 -37.19
CA ARG A 513 55.90 -32.13 -37.53
C ARG A 513 56.37 -33.36 -38.30
N SER A 514 56.03 -34.57 -37.85
CA SER A 514 56.37 -35.82 -38.54
C SER A 514 55.77 -35.86 -39.96
N VAL A 515 54.48 -35.52 -40.11
CA VAL A 515 53.82 -35.47 -41.42
C VAL A 515 54.50 -34.43 -42.32
N ARG A 516 54.84 -33.25 -41.80
CA ARG A 516 55.60 -32.23 -42.57
C ARG A 516 56.97 -32.75 -43.03
N SER A 517 57.70 -33.47 -42.18
CA SER A 517 58.97 -34.10 -42.57
C SER A 517 58.77 -35.12 -43.68
N SER A 518 57.79 -36.02 -43.54
CA SER A 518 57.49 -37.00 -44.59
C SER A 518 57.06 -36.34 -45.91
N LEU A 519 56.32 -35.23 -45.85
CA LEU A 519 55.95 -34.45 -47.03
C LEU A 519 57.18 -33.84 -47.69
N GLN A 520 58.12 -33.29 -46.91
CA GLN A 520 59.38 -32.76 -47.43
C GLN A 520 60.24 -33.85 -48.08
N GLU A 521 60.33 -35.03 -47.46
CA GLU A 521 61.04 -36.20 -48.02
C GLU A 521 60.42 -36.65 -49.35
N VAL A 522 59.08 -36.74 -49.40
CA VAL A 522 58.37 -37.08 -50.64
C VAL A 522 58.56 -36.00 -51.72
N GLN A 523 58.55 -34.71 -51.33
CA GLN A 523 58.84 -33.61 -52.25
C GLN A 523 60.26 -33.66 -52.79
N LEU A 524 61.25 -33.98 -51.94
CA LEU A 524 62.64 -34.17 -52.35
C LEU A 524 62.79 -35.38 -53.28
N HIS A 525 62.10 -36.49 -52.97
CA HIS A 525 62.09 -37.65 -53.85
C HIS A 525 61.45 -37.34 -55.20
N CYS A 526 60.34 -36.58 -55.21
CA CYS A 526 59.71 -36.10 -56.44
C CYS A 526 60.63 -35.18 -57.25
N SER A 527 61.41 -34.31 -56.61
CA SER A 527 62.35 -33.43 -57.31
C SER A 527 63.54 -34.21 -57.88
N GLN A 528 64.08 -35.18 -57.15
CA GLN A 528 65.11 -36.11 -57.64
C GLN A 528 64.60 -36.96 -58.81
N GLN A 529 63.36 -37.45 -58.74
CA GLN A 529 62.72 -38.15 -59.85
C GLN A 529 62.54 -37.25 -61.08
N LYS A 530 62.14 -35.99 -60.89
CA LYS A 530 62.08 -35.04 -62.01
C LYS A 530 63.44 -34.77 -62.64
N GLN A 531 64.49 -34.67 -61.82
CA GLN A 531 65.85 -34.48 -62.31
C GLN A 531 66.34 -35.69 -63.11
N THR A 532 66.16 -36.91 -62.57
CA THR A 532 66.53 -38.15 -63.29
C THR A 532 65.72 -38.34 -64.58
N ILE A 533 64.43 -38.00 -64.59
CA ILE A 533 63.63 -37.98 -65.83
C ILE A 533 64.23 -36.99 -66.84
N SER A 534 64.64 -35.80 -66.39
CA SER A 534 65.27 -34.78 -67.26
C SER A 534 66.61 -35.26 -67.82
N GLU A 535 67.43 -35.93 -67.01
CA GLU A 535 68.70 -36.54 -67.43
C GLU A 535 68.47 -37.69 -68.42
N LEU A 536 67.45 -38.53 -68.19
CA LEU A 536 67.07 -39.59 -69.13
C LEU A 536 66.56 -39.00 -70.45
N GLN A 537 65.74 -37.94 -70.40
CA GLN A 537 65.29 -37.23 -71.61
C GLN A 537 66.48 -36.63 -72.38
N ALA A 538 67.47 -36.07 -71.70
CA ALA A 538 68.70 -35.57 -72.32
C ALA A 538 69.54 -36.70 -72.94
N LYS A 539 69.63 -37.86 -72.29
CA LYS A 539 70.29 -39.04 -72.87
C LYS A 539 69.54 -39.56 -74.09
N THR A 540 68.21 -39.62 -74.05
CA THR A 540 67.40 -40.02 -75.19
C THR A 540 67.54 -39.06 -76.35
N SER A 541 67.56 -37.74 -76.10
CA SER A 541 67.79 -36.76 -77.16
C SER A 541 69.21 -36.87 -77.74
N GLN A 542 70.23 -37.09 -76.91
CA GLN A 542 71.59 -37.33 -77.37
C GLN A 542 71.72 -38.62 -78.20
N GLN A 543 71.11 -39.71 -77.76
CA GLN A 543 71.03 -40.96 -78.53
C GLN A 543 70.25 -40.77 -79.84
N SER A 544 69.21 -39.93 -79.85
CA SER A 544 68.49 -39.58 -81.08
C SER A 544 69.39 -38.83 -82.06
N ILE A 545 70.21 -37.89 -81.59
CA ILE A 545 71.18 -37.17 -82.42
C ILE A 545 72.25 -38.12 -82.96
N GLU A 546 72.74 -39.05 -82.14
CA GLU A 546 73.68 -40.09 -82.59
C GLU A 546 73.04 -41.02 -83.63
N MET A 547 71.79 -41.43 -83.41
CA MET A 547 71.02 -42.23 -84.38
C MET A 547 70.81 -41.47 -85.70
N ASP A 548 70.53 -40.17 -85.65
CA ASP A 548 70.40 -39.33 -86.85
C ASP A 548 71.76 -39.13 -87.55
N GLY A 549 72.84 -39.00 -86.78
CA GLY A 549 74.21 -38.96 -87.30
C GLY A 549 74.61 -40.27 -87.99
N LEU A 550 74.28 -41.41 -87.39
CA LEU A 550 74.48 -42.73 -87.98
C LEU A 550 73.60 -42.93 -89.23
N ARG A 551 72.35 -42.44 -89.23
CA ARG A 551 71.49 -42.45 -90.42
C ARG A 551 72.11 -41.63 -91.56
N ARG A 552 72.58 -40.41 -91.29
CA ARG A 552 73.30 -39.61 -92.29
C ARG A 552 74.57 -40.30 -92.79
N ARG A 553 75.31 -40.98 -91.90
CA ARG A 553 76.50 -41.73 -92.29
C ARG A 553 76.15 -42.94 -93.18
N ILE A 554 75.02 -43.60 -92.92
CA ILE A 554 74.50 -44.66 -93.78
C ILE A 554 74.08 -44.08 -95.13
N GLU A 555 73.41 -42.92 -95.17
CA GLU A 555 73.04 -42.24 -96.42
C GLU A 555 74.27 -41.80 -97.23
N GLU A 556 75.30 -41.23 -96.60
CA GLU A 556 76.59 -40.91 -97.22
C GLU A 556 77.26 -42.16 -97.81
N LEU A 557 77.33 -43.24 -97.03
CA LEU A 557 77.91 -44.51 -97.50
C LEU A 557 77.08 -45.14 -98.62
N GLN A 558 75.75 -45.02 -98.59
CA GLN A 558 74.88 -45.43 -99.69
C GLN A 558 75.10 -44.58 -100.94
N GLN A 559 75.35 -43.28 -100.79
CA GLN A 559 75.67 -42.39 -101.89
C GLN A 559 77.05 -42.69 -102.49
N GLU A 560 78.07 -42.94 -101.66
CA GLU A 560 79.38 -43.42 -102.11
C GLU A 560 79.30 -44.78 -102.80
N LEU A 561 78.49 -45.71 -102.26
CA LEU A 561 78.25 -47.02 -102.88
C LEU A 561 77.57 -46.85 -104.24
N SER A 562 76.55 -46.00 -104.33
CA SER A 562 75.86 -45.69 -105.59
C SER A 562 76.77 -45.02 -106.62
N GLY A 563 77.68 -44.16 -106.18
CA GLY A 563 78.70 -43.54 -107.01
C GLY A 563 79.69 -44.58 -107.56
N LYS A 564 80.18 -45.47 -106.70
CA LYS A 564 81.05 -46.59 -107.12
C LYS A 564 80.35 -47.59 -108.02
N ASP A 565 79.07 -47.88 -107.78
CA ASP A 565 78.27 -48.74 -108.64
C ASP A 565 78.05 -48.10 -110.01
N GLN A 566 77.82 -46.78 -110.10
CA GLN A 566 77.75 -46.06 -111.37
C GLN A 566 79.10 -46.05 -112.10
N GLU A 567 80.21 -45.87 -111.39
CA GLU A 567 81.57 -45.97 -111.93
C GLU A 567 81.86 -47.37 -112.49
N LYS A 568 81.48 -48.42 -111.74
CA LYS A 568 81.63 -49.82 -112.15
C LYS A 568 80.71 -50.17 -113.32
N VAL A 569 79.48 -49.67 -113.35
CA VAL A 569 78.57 -49.83 -114.50
C VAL A 569 79.14 -49.13 -115.74
N ALA A 570 79.73 -47.94 -115.61
CA ALA A 570 80.40 -47.25 -116.71
C ALA A 570 81.65 -48.02 -117.20
N GLU A 571 82.42 -48.61 -116.29
CA GLU A 571 83.58 -49.46 -116.60
C GLU A 571 83.16 -50.76 -117.32
N VAL A 572 82.12 -51.43 -116.82
CA VAL A 572 81.52 -52.63 -117.45
C VAL A 572 80.90 -52.29 -118.80
N SER A 573 80.31 -51.11 -118.97
CA SER A 573 79.78 -50.66 -120.27
C SER A 573 80.88 -50.44 -121.30
N ARG A 574 82.03 -49.89 -120.88
CA ARG A 574 83.21 -49.69 -121.73
C ARG A 574 83.81 -51.03 -122.18
N VAL A 575 84.01 -51.94 -121.22
CA VAL A 575 84.52 -53.30 -121.47
C VAL A 575 83.53 -54.13 -122.32
N ARG A 576 82.22 -53.89 -122.16
CA ARG A 576 81.19 -54.53 -122.98
C ARG A 576 81.22 -54.05 -124.43
N VAL A 577 81.48 -52.76 -124.69
CA VAL A 577 81.65 -52.24 -126.06
C VAL A 577 82.89 -52.82 -126.72
N GLU A 578 84.02 -52.89 -126.01
CA GLU A 578 85.26 -53.52 -126.51
C GLU A 578 85.10 -55.03 -126.78
N LEU A 579 84.38 -55.75 -125.91
CA LEU A 579 84.03 -57.17 -126.13
C LEU A 579 83.06 -57.36 -127.30
N GLN A 580 82.17 -56.40 -127.56
CA GLN A 580 81.18 -56.50 -128.64
C GLN A 580 81.81 -56.21 -130.02
N GLU A 581 82.86 -55.39 -130.09
CA GLU A 581 83.72 -55.24 -131.28
C GLU A 581 84.58 -56.51 -131.53
N GLN A 582 85.11 -57.15 -130.48
CA GLN A 582 85.84 -58.42 -130.61
C GLN A 582 84.95 -59.60 -131.02
N ILE A 583 83.70 -59.65 -130.55
CA ILE A 583 82.71 -60.67 -130.96
C ILE A 583 82.33 -60.49 -132.44
N GLY A 584 82.24 -59.24 -132.94
CA GLY A 584 82.00 -58.95 -134.35
C GLY A 584 83.13 -59.46 -135.27
N HIS A 585 84.38 -59.29 -134.86
CA HIS A 585 85.55 -59.84 -135.59
C HIS A 585 85.57 -61.38 -135.59
N LEU A 586 85.28 -62.02 -134.45
CA LEU A 586 85.27 -63.49 -134.34
C LEU A 586 84.05 -64.13 -135.05
N GLN A 587 82.93 -63.42 -135.21
CA GLN A 587 81.77 -63.90 -135.97
C GLN A 587 82.00 -63.86 -137.49
N ALA A 588 82.75 -62.87 -138.01
CA ALA A 588 83.16 -62.82 -139.41
C ALA A 588 84.12 -63.97 -139.80
N GLU A 589 85.06 -64.32 -138.90
CA GLU A 589 85.94 -65.49 -139.05
C GLU A 589 85.19 -66.82 -139.00
N ARG A 590 84.18 -66.93 -138.14
CA ARG A 590 83.33 -68.13 -138.01
C ARG A 590 82.44 -68.37 -139.23
N THR A 591 81.98 -67.31 -139.90
CA THR A 591 81.26 -67.43 -141.19
C THR A 591 82.17 -67.87 -142.34
N ALA A 592 83.46 -67.49 -142.33
CA ALA A 592 84.44 -67.96 -143.31
C ALA A 592 84.83 -69.45 -143.10
N GLN A 593 84.85 -69.93 -141.86
CA GLN A 593 85.06 -71.36 -141.55
C GLN A 593 83.86 -72.26 -141.91
N GLY A 594 82.65 -71.71 -142.04
CA GLY A 594 81.46 -72.46 -142.49
C GLY A 594 81.60 -73.02 -143.91
N GLY A 595 82.23 -72.28 -144.82
CA GLY A 595 82.48 -72.71 -146.21
C GLY A 595 83.52 -73.83 -146.36
N LEU A 596 84.40 -74.02 -145.37
CA LEU A 596 85.38 -75.12 -145.35
C LEU A 596 84.77 -76.43 -144.80
N LYS A 597 83.73 -76.36 -143.97
CA LYS A 597 83.02 -77.54 -143.43
C LYS A 597 82.13 -78.24 -144.47
N GLU A 598 81.57 -77.53 -145.44
CA GLU A 598 80.78 -78.15 -146.52
C GLU A 598 81.64 -78.94 -147.52
N LYS A 599 82.90 -78.52 -147.75
CA LYS A 599 83.88 -79.30 -148.54
C LYS A 599 84.36 -80.57 -147.83
N ILE A 600 84.45 -80.56 -146.50
CA ILE A 600 84.80 -81.74 -145.68
C ILE A 600 83.66 -82.77 -145.68
N CYS A 601 82.41 -82.34 -145.54
CA CYS A 601 81.24 -83.23 -145.60
C CYS A 601 81.03 -83.93 -146.96
N ALA A 602 81.53 -83.35 -148.07
CA ALA A 602 81.49 -83.99 -149.39
C ALA A 602 82.56 -85.10 -149.52
N LEU A 603 83.78 -84.85 -149.04
CA LEU A 603 84.89 -85.82 -149.06
C LEU A 603 84.71 -86.97 -148.06
N GLU A 604 84.05 -86.74 -146.92
CA GLU A 604 83.73 -87.79 -145.95
C GLU A 604 82.66 -88.79 -146.45
N ARG A 605 81.79 -88.40 -147.40
CA ARG A 605 80.80 -89.31 -148.01
C ARG A 605 81.42 -90.27 -149.02
N GLU A 606 82.44 -89.85 -149.77
CA GLU A 606 83.18 -90.75 -150.68
C GLU A 606 84.04 -91.76 -149.91
N ILE A 607 84.64 -91.36 -148.78
CA ILE A 607 85.44 -92.24 -147.92
C ILE A 607 84.57 -93.30 -147.22
N LYS A 608 83.31 -92.99 -146.90
CA LYS A 608 82.39 -93.94 -146.24
C LYS A 608 81.95 -95.07 -147.16
N VAL A 609 81.80 -94.82 -148.46
CA VAL A 609 81.43 -95.84 -149.46
C VAL A 609 82.63 -96.74 -149.79
N LEU A 610 83.84 -96.18 -149.89
CA LEU A 610 85.08 -96.96 -150.09
C LEU A 610 85.47 -97.83 -148.87
N SER A 611 85.18 -97.38 -147.64
CA SER A 611 85.47 -98.16 -146.43
C SER A 611 84.51 -99.34 -146.22
N SER A 612 83.27 -99.26 -146.73
CA SER A 612 82.29 -100.35 -146.67
C SER A 612 82.71 -101.53 -147.55
N ASN A 613 83.16 -101.25 -148.78
CA ASN A 613 83.59 -102.28 -149.73
C ASN A 613 84.92 -102.95 -149.33
N HIS A 614 85.80 -102.25 -148.60
CA HIS A 614 87.06 -102.84 -148.11
C HIS A 614 86.87 -103.72 -146.86
N ARG A 615 85.81 -103.48 -146.07
CA ARG A 615 85.50 -104.25 -144.86
C ARG A 615 84.91 -105.64 -145.16
N GLU A 616 84.16 -105.80 -146.26
CA GLU A 616 83.72 -107.12 -146.75
C GLU A 616 84.89 -107.96 -147.30
N ALA A 617 85.81 -107.34 -148.05
CA ALA A 617 86.99 -108.04 -148.58
C ALA A 617 87.99 -108.50 -147.49
N LEU A 618 88.04 -107.81 -146.34
CA LEU A 618 88.88 -108.19 -145.19
C LEU A 618 88.29 -109.36 -144.39
N LEU A 619 86.96 -109.46 -144.27
CA LEU A 619 86.30 -110.55 -143.55
C LEU A 619 86.45 -111.91 -144.28
N ASP A 620 86.43 -111.91 -145.61
CA ASP A 620 86.72 -113.12 -146.41
C ASP A 620 88.19 -113.55 -146.28
N LYS A 621 89.13 -112.60 -146.17
CA LYS A 621 90.56 -112.89 -145.98
C LYS A 621 90.93 -113.33 -144.55
N GLU A 622 90.21 -112.85 -143.53
CA GLU A 622 90.36 -113.32 -142.15
C GLU A 622 89.84 -114.75 -141.94
N SER A 623 88.82 -115.16 -142.70
CA SER A 623 88.37 -116.57 -142.75
C SER A 623 89.44 -117.49 -143.35
N GLU A 624 90.09 -117.10 -144.45
CA GLU A 624 91.20 -117.85 -145.04
C GLU A 624 92.45 -117.92 -144.13
N MET A 625 92.79 -116.82 -143.43
CA MET A 625 93.90 -116.82 -142.45
C MET A 625 93.64 -117.73 -141.25
N SER A 626 92.39 -117.81 -140.78
CA SER A 626 92.02 -118.68 -139.65
C SER A 626 92.19 -120.16 -140.01
N SER A 627 91.86 -120.55 -141.24
CA SER A 627 92.06 -121.90 -141.78
C SER A 627 93.55 -122.29 -141.93
N MET A 628 94.40 -121.33 -142.29
CA MET A 628 95.85 -121.55 -142.47
C MET A 628 96.60 -121.60 -141.13
N LEU A 629 96.18 -120.83 -140.13
CA LEU A 629 96.78 -120.85 -138.78
C LEU A 629 96.50 -122.16 -138.04
N GLU A 630 95.35 -122.81 -138.27
CA GLU A 630 95.03 -124.10 -137.67
C GLU A 630 95.89 -125.25 -138.26
N LYS A 631 96.19 -125.19 -139.56
CA LYS A 631 97.11 -126.12 -140.23
C LYS A 631 98.57 -125.90 -139.82
N LEU A 632 98.98 -124.66 -139.56
CA LEU A 632 100.33 -124.36 -139.08
C LEU A 632 100.53 -124.84 -137.64
N ARG A 633 99.53 -124.65 -136.77
CA ARG A 633 99.57 -125.09 -135.37
C ARG A 633 99.71 -126.62 -135.22
N LEU A 634 99.11 -127.39 -136.12
CA LEU A 634 99.29 -128.85 -136.20
C LEU A 634 100.70 -129.23 -136.66
N LYS A 635 101.29 -128.47 -137.60
CA LYS A 635 102.66 -128.68 -138.08
C LYS A 635 103.73 -128.28 -137.05
N GLU A 636 103.51 -127.23 -136.27
CA GLU A 636 104.39 -126.84 -135.17
C GLU A 636 104.35 -127.82 -133.99
N ALA A 637 103.20 -128.46 -133.74
CA ALA A 637 103.09 -129.54 -132.76
C ALA A 637 103.87 -130.80 -133.18
N GLU A 638 103.94 -131.12 -134.48
CA GLU A 638 104.80 -132.17 -135.04
C GLU A 638 106.30 -131.85 -134.89
N ILE A 639 106.69 -130.59 -135.17
CA ILE A 639 108.09 -130.15 -135.08
C ILE A 639 108.59 -130.08 -133.62
N GLN A 640 107.73 -129.67 -132.66
CA GLN A 640 108.10 -129.71 -131.24
C GLN A 640 108.26 -131.14 -130.71
N ARG A 641 107.48 -132.11 -131.22
CA ARG A 641 107.70 -133.53 -130.91
C ARG A 641 109.06 -134.04 -131.41
N MET A 642 109.45 -133.69 -132.64
CA MET A 642 110.77 -134.07 -133.17
C MET A 642 111.93 -133.44 -132.38
N ARG A 643 111.79 -132.17 -131.94
CA ARG A 643 112.82 -131.50 -131.12
C ARG A 643 112.91 -132.05 -129.69
N ALA A 644 111.81 -132.52 -129.12
CA ALA A 644 111.81 -133.17 -127.81
C ALA A 644 112.54 -134.53 -127.86
N ASP A 645 112.41 -135.29 -128.95
CA ASP A 645 113.12 -136.56 -129.15
C ASP A 645 114.63 -136.37 -129.38
N GLU A 646 115.05 -135.26 -130.02
CA GLU A 646 116.47 -134.90 -130.17
C GLU A 646 117.11 -134.37 -128.87
N ALA A 647 116.37 -133.60 -128.06
CA ALA A 647 116.82 -133.15 -126.74
C ALA A 647 117.01 -134.32 -125.76
N ASN A 648 116.14 -135.33 -125.82
CA ASN A 648 116.28 -136.56 -125.02
C ASN A 648 117.52 -137.36 -125.44
N ARG A 649 117.88 -137.40 -126.73
CA ARG A 649 119.07 -138.11 -127.23
C ARG A 649 120.39 -137.45 -126.82
N ALA A 650 120.43 -136.12 -126.77
CA ALA A 650 121.62 -135.38 -126.34
C ALA A 650 121.83 -135.43 -124.82
N SER A 651 120.74 -135.43 -124.03
CA SER A 651 120.79 -135.60 -122.57
C SER A 651 121.38 -136.94 -122.13
N TYR A 652 121.17 -138.01 -122.90
CA TYR A 652 121.79 -139.32 -122.63
C TYR A 652 123.33 -139.32 -122.80
N LEU A 653 123.89 -138.48 -123.67
CA LEU A 653 125.35 -138.36 -123.85
C LEU A 653 125.98 -137.44 -122.79
N GLN A 654 125.23 -136.47 -122.26
CA GLN A 654 125.66 -135.62 -121.14
C GLN A 654 125.71 -136.39 -119.81
N ASN A 655 124.81 -137.35 -119.60
CA ASN A 655 124.78 -138.17 -118.38
C ASN A 655 125.79 -139.32 -118.35
N ALA A 656 126.45 -139.66 -119.46
CA ALA A 656 127.50 -140.69 -119.47
C ALA A 656 128.89 -140.18 -119.03
N ILE A 657 129.11 -138.85 -118.93
CA ILE A 657 130.40 -138.27 -118.51
C ILE A 657 130.50 -138.08 -116.99
N LEU A 658 129.41 -137.98 -116.22
CA LEU A 658 129.47 -137.49 -114.83
C LEU A 658 129.24 -138.53 -113.72
N THR A 659 129.21 -139.84 -114.00
CA THR A 659 128.94 -140.86 -112.96
C THR A 659 129.84 -142.12 -113.03
N TYR A 660 131.12 -141.98 -113.40
CA TYR A 660 132.21 -142.95 -113.11
C TYR A 660 133.26 -142.42 -112.11
N VAL A 661 133.21 -141.14 -111.72
CA VAL A 661 134.06 -140.62 -110.64
C VAL A 661 133.16 -139.84 -109.69
N GLN A 662 132.36 -140.59 -108.93
CA GLN A 662 132.66 -140.94 -107.53
C GLN A 662 132.57 -139.74 -106.60
N GLY A 663 131.56 -139.76 -105.72
CA GLY A 663 131.46 -138.80 -104.63
C GLY A 663 130.17 -138.81 -103.79
N SER A 664 129.52 -139.97 -103.59
CA SER A 664 128.58 -140.25 -102.48
C SER A 664 129.22 -139.93 -101.11
N PRO A 665 128.49 -139.74 -99.97
CA PRO A 665 127.19 -140.36 -99.66
C PRO A 665 126.16 -139.60 -98.74
N LEU A 666 124.91 -140.13 -98.71
CA LEU A 666 123.86 -140.15 -97.64
C LEU A 666 123.16 -138.82 -97.23
N GLY A 667 121.84 -138.70 -97.02
CA GLY A 667 120.70 -139.63 -97.09
C GLY A 667 119.47 -139.09 -96.30
N HIS A 668 118.28 -139.10 -96.93
CA HIS A 668 116.91 -139.40 -96.43
C HIS A 668 116.20 -138.66 -95.25
N TYR A 669 114.84 -138.71 -95.35
CA TYR A 669 113.72 -138.41 -94.39
C TYR A 669 113.14 -136.99 -94.36
N SER A 670 111.85 -136.67 -94.12
CA SER A 670 110.50 -137.30 -94.24
C SER A 670 109.46 -136.33 -93.61
N SER A 671 108.41 -135.87 -94.31
CA SER A 671 106.97 -136.12 -94.01
C SER A 671 106.31 -135.21 -92.93
N PRO A 672 104.96 -135.18 -92.71
CA PRO A 672 103.83 -135.71 -93.51
C PRO A 672 102.56 -134.80 -93.66
N LYS A 673 101.83 -134.99 -94.77
CA LYS A 673 100.35 -134.88 -95.02
C LYS A 673 99.58 -133.67 -94.44
N LYS A 674 98.85 -132.87 -95.24
CA LYS A 674 97.91 -133.21 -96.32
C LYS A 674 98.00 -132.26 -97.51
#